data_AF-A0A8H3YF92-F1
#
_entry.id   AF-A0A8H3YF92-F1
#
_cell.length_a   1.000
_cell.length_b   1.000
_cell.length_c   1.000
_cell.angle_alpha   90.00
_cell.angle_beta   90.00
_cell.angle_gamma   90.00
#
_symmetry.space_group_name_H-M   'P 1'
#
loop_
_entity.id
_entity.type
_entity.pdbx_description
1 polymer ?
#
loop_
_entity_poly.entity_id
_entity_poly.type
_entity_poly.pdbx_seq_one_letter_code
_entity_poly.pdbx_strand_id
1 'polypeptide(L)'
;MQALKALPLMRPSRSSSPAPPVTTTTNGDSHPTPWNGVPAGNALPNVARSSSAQPRSRSITRPLGGLSLSKEAALTPHHTGPAGTSTPSGTAPGLALNGHTTGKTGTSPPNSRPSTPGIAPSASMGNLGNGDSGLAVGGVIDAIGLRLNEQVNKTCLGVDSLGRKGFKKGAGWALGQAIVKELPAPSADAYLLRAVLRTAVKSLTIYTSRLEYFMLPVITDPAFAAPMQLQAPPIALGHASTLLNPTQMFVLSVCHAAWETCEVLEVALETSTFPRFVTDLLRPGMDKLDSIVARVVTPLLAGLKKELILSLDLDATPSVSPTPNGHKTLPATTAATAPAALPASIPVKAASHIPVCMRTFAAKVDGARHAFELICKDCQEDGESWIASVVVSVVWRGIVNCTAKTDIEDTKIFAASASTHGRPPSPESMARALASLAKDGTLGTAAPATASVGGAVVKMASILPSRTASRPPSPPKKAAELPVIPGATGNAIPPAALILASFEALVTRLVSGLVQKPAAIAPSANDPTVTEHLAREALAEALEAITSMKIVVTALERPPSYMLDILQHLKDDVEMENAHDEAVVDAAEDVPAVLLYRLLAKKLNKSIGHLAESIGIRGAPTLRSPAQVWGIAEEDYERQVLSAFSVAEERARRVALVYKAELERITKDLAALVKSSGHAPSDLQRDAVKTWIKNMNLALASTAGVSCVLPF
;
A
#
# COMPACT_ATOMS: atom_id res chain seq x y z
N MET A 1 2.78 -13.44 -9.88
CA MET A 1 3.46 -12.17 -10.27
C MET A 1 2.78 -11.38 -11.41
N GLN A 2 1.69 -11.87 -12.00
CA GLN A 2 1.06 -11.20 -13.16
C GLN A 2 0.14 -10.06 -12.71
N ALA A 3 -0.56 -10.21 -11.59
CA ALA A 3 -1.43 -9.17 -11.05
C ALA A 3 -0.63 -7.94 -10.61
N LEU A 4 0.55 -8.15 -10.00
CA LEU A 4 1.47 -7.07 -9.63
C LEU A 4 1.99 -6.24 -10.83
N LYS A 5 2.10 -6.86 -12.01
CA LYS A 5 2.48 -6.17 -13.26
C LYS A 5 1.35 -5.31 -13.82
N ALA A 6 0.09 -5.64 -13.52
CA ALA A 6 -1.08 -4.90 -13.97
C ALA A 6 -1.45 -3.72 -13.04
N LEU A 7 -1.03 -3.73 -11.77
CA LEU A 7 -1.31 -2.65 -10.80
C LEU A 7 -0.98 -1.21 -11.23
N PRO A 8 0.12 -0.91 -11.96
CA PRO A 8 0.42 0.47 -12.40
C PRO A 8 -0.66 1.07 -13.31
N LEU A 9 -1.55 0.24 -13.88
CA LEU A 9 -2.67 0.66 -14.72
C LEU A 9 -3.93 1.00 -13.91
N MET A 10 -4.01 0.61 -12.64
CA MET A 10 -5.10 0.99 -11.74
C MET A 10 -4.87 2.41 -11.23
N ARG A 11 -5.16 3.40 -12.07
CA ARG A 11 -5.39 4.76 -11.57
C ARG A 11 -6.60 4.74 -10.62
N PRO A 12 -6.62 5.57 -9.56
CA PRO A 12 -7.80 5.79 -8.72
C PRO A 12 -9.03 6.24 -9.51
N SER A 13 -8.85 6.73 -10.75
CA SER A 13 -9.94 6.92 -11.70
C SER A 13 -10.24 5.58 -12.37
N ARG A 14 -11.40 4.99 -12.04
CA ARG A 14 -12.02 3.86 -12.76
C ARG A 14 -11.81 4.04 -14.27
N SER A 15 -11.37 2.98 -14.95
CA SER A 15 -11.03 3.05 -16.38
C SER A 15 -12.23 3.57 -17.15
N SER A 16 -12.15 4.83 -17.61
CA SER A 16 -13.13 5.41 -18.52
C SER A 16 -13.27 4.47 -19.72
N SER A 17 -14.50 4.01 -19.95
CA SER A 17 -14.89 3.17 -21.09
C SER A 17 -14.19 3.64 -22.38
N PRO A 18 -13.64 2.74 -23.21
CA PRO A 18 -12.90 3.13 -24.40
C PRO A 18 -13.80 3.98 -25.31
N ALA A 19 -13.34 5.19 -25.61
CA ALA A 19 -14.06 6.09 -26.52
C ALA A 19 -14.37 5.37 -27.85
N PRO A 20 -15.58 5.52 -28.41
CA PRO A 20 -15.92 4.89 -29.68
C PRO A 20 -14.99 5.39 -30.78
N PRO A 21 -14.63 4.53 -31.76
CA PRO A 21 -13.76 4.92 -32.85
C PRO A 21 -14.43 6.04 -33.66
N VAL A 22 -13.75 7.18 -33.77
CA VAL A 22 -14.11 8.26 -34.68
C VAL A 22 -13.97 7.73 -36.10
N THR A 23 -15.09 7.54 -36.79
CA THR A 23 -15.14 7.28 -38.23
C THR A 23 -14.68 8.54 -38.97
N THR A 24 -13.40 8.58 -39.31
CA THR A 24 -12.86 9.55 -40.26
C THR A 24 -13.32 9.15 -41.66
N THR A 25 -14.23 9.94 -42.22
CA THR A 25 -14.62 9.90 -43.63
C THR A 25 -13.51 10.58 -44.44
N THR A 26 -12.67 9.78 -45.10
CA THR A 26 -11.69 10.27 -46.08
C THR A 26 -12.38 10.43 -47.44
N ASN A 27 -12.56 11.69 -47.86
CA ASN A 27 -12.82 12.04 -49.25
C ASN A 27 -11.56 11.77 -50.09
N GLY A 28 -11.75 11.09 -51.21
CA GLY A 28 -10.71 10.88 -52.21
C GLY A 28 -10.52 12.11 -53.09
N ASP A 29 -9.29 12.29 -53.56
CA ASP A 29 -9.01 12.97 -54.82
C ASP A 29 -7.73 12.42 -55.44
N SER A 30 -7.81 12.32 -56.76
CA SER A 30 -6.96 11.61 -57.73
C SER A 30 -5.75 12.41 -58.24
N HIS A 31 -4.61 11.76 -58.48
CA HIS A 31 -3.94 11.71 -59.80
C HIS A 31 -2.67 10.80 -59.79
N PRO A 32 -2.22 10.25 -60.96
CA PRO A 32 -1.39 9.03 -61.04
C PRO A 32 0.00 9.18 -61.70
N THR A 33 0.73 8.05 -61.72
CA THR A 33 1.82 7.55 -62.65
C THR A 33 3.27 7.49 -62.09
N PRO A 34 4.20 6.66 -62.65
CA PRO A 34 4.08 5.19 -62.91
C PRO A 34 5.42 4.38 -62.70
N TRP A 35 5.39 3.05 -63.02
CA TRP A 35 6.49 2.07 -63.29
C TRP A 35 7.20 1.40 -62.08
N ASN A 36 7.49 0.09 -61.97
CA ASN A 36 7.69 -1.10 -62.85
C ASN A 36 7.17 -2.38 -62.11
N GLY A 37 6.53 -3.40 -62.72
CA GLY A 37 7.10 -4.52 -63.53
C GLY A 37 7.54 -5.73 -62.66
N VAL A 38 6.72 -6.74 -62.31
CA VAL A 38 6.36 -8.03 -63.00
C VAL A 38 7.52 -9.07 -63.05
N PRO A 39 7.34 -10.43 -63.03
CA PRO A 39 6.12 -11.27 -63.03
C PRO A 39 6.02 -12.40 -61.96
N ALA A 40 4.83 -13.00 -61.97
CA ALA A 40 4.37 -14.21 -61.30
C ALA A 40 4.81 -15.54 -61.95
N GLY A 41 4.61 -16.65 -61.23
CA GLY A 41 4.70 -18.01 -61.76
C GLY A 41 4.11 -19.11 -60.85
N ASN A 42 2.89 -19.53 -61.21
CA ASN A 42 2.32 -20.90 -61.21
C ASN A 42 2.03 -21.72 -59.92
N ALA A 43 0.72 -21.88 -59.68
CA ALA A 43 -0.08 -23.13 -59.61
C ALA A 43 0.45 -24.43 -58.92
N LEU A 44 -0.24 -24.80 -57.82
CA LEU A 44 -0.84 -26.11 -57.37
C LEU A 44 -0.30 -27.46 -57.92
N PRO A 45 -0.36 -28.60 -57.15
CA PRO A 45 -1.48 -28.97 -56.25
C PRO A 45 -1.18 -29.72 -54.92
N ASN A 46 -2.09 -29.48 -53.96
CA ASN A 46 -2.82 -30.43 -53.10
C ASN A 46 -2.15 -31.77 -52.67
N VAL A 47 -1.70 -31.87 -51.41
CA VAL A 47 -1.69 -33.12 -50.62
C VAL A 47 -1.97 -32.81 -49.15
N ALA A 48 -2.94 -33.52 -48.59
CA ALA A 48 -3.38 -33.48 -47.20
C ALA A 48 -2.29 -33.91 -46.19
N ARG A 49 -2.22 -33.24 -45.03
CA ARG A 49 -2.13 -33.89 -43.70
C ARG A 49 -2.02 -32.89 -42.54
N SER A 50 -2.77 -33.25 -41.50
CA SER A 50 -2.42 -33.18 -40.07
C SER A 50 -2.35 -31.82 -39.37
N SER A 51 -3.37 -31.65 -38.54
CA SER A 51 -3.45 -30.86 -37.31
C SER A 51 -2.16 -30.77 -36.48
N SER A 52 -1.74 -29.54 -36.18
CA SER A 52 -1.19 -29.15 -34.87
C SER A 52 -1.34 -27.63 -34.71
N ALA A 53 -2.25 -27.22 -33.83
CA ALA A 53 -2.49 -25.82 -33.51
C ALA A 53 -1.42 -25.34 -32.51
N GLN A 54 -0.48 -24.52 -32.98
CA GLN A 54 0.35 -23.65 -32.14
C GLN A 54 -0.34 -22.29 -31.97
N PRO A 55 -0.49 -21.75 -30.74
CA PRO A 55 -0.94 -20.39 -30.53
C PRO A 55 0.22 -19.41 -30.81
N ARG A 56 0.06 -18.59 -31.86
CA ARG A 56 0.92 -17.43 -32.15
C ARG A 56 0.56 -16.26 -31.21
N SER A 57 1.40 -16.03 -30.21
CA SER A 57 1.40 -14.80 -29.41
C SER A 57 1.81 -13.61 -30.30
N ARG A 58 0.88 -12.70 -30.57
CA ARG A 58 1.18 -11.42 -31.23
C ARG A 58 1.64 -10.41 -30.17
N SER A 59 2.93 -10.14 -30.14
CA SER A 59 3.52 -9.02 -29.40
C SER A 59 3.07 -7.70 -30.02
N ILE A 60 2.21 -6.95 -29.32
CA ILE A 60 1.93 -5.55 -29.63
C ILE A 60 2.90 -4.71 -28.79
N THR A 61 4.03 -4.35 -29.37
CA THR A 61 4.90 -3.27 -28.90
C THR A 61 4.56 -2.03 -29.74
N ARG A 62 3.90 -1.05 -29.13
CA ARG A 62 3.89 0.33 -29.64
C ARG A 62 4.71 1.22 -28.69
N PRO A 63 5.64 2.02 -29.21
CA PRO A 63 6.38 2.98 -28.40
C PRO A 63 5.51 4.23 -28.19
N LEU A 64 5.28 4.60 -26.93
CA LEU A 64 4.79 5.94 -26.59
C LEU A 64 6.00 6.82 -26.28
N GLY A 65 6.24 7.80 -27.17
CA GLY A 65 7.04 8.99 -26.86
C GLY A 65 6.48 9.68 -25.62
N GLY A 66 7.29 10.27 -24.75
CA GLY A 66 8.17 11.37 -25.09
C GLY A 66 7.49 12.67 -24.65
N LEU A 67 7.39 12.88 -23.35
CA LEU A 67 7.09 14.20 -22.78
C LEU A 67 8.38 14.79 -22.23
N SER A 68 8.89 15.72 -23.02
CA SER A 68 9.98 16.64 -22.75
C SER A 68 9.75 17.39 -21.43
N LEU A 69 10.60 17.16 -20.43
CA LEU A 69 10.75 18.08 -19.31
C LEU A 69 11.63 19.23 -19.78
N SER A 70 11.02 20.41 -19.93
CA SER A 70 11.72 21.66 -20.15
C SER A 70 12.63 21.96 -18.96
N LYS A 71 13.92 21.94 -19.24
CA LYS A 71 15.04 22.33 -18.39
C LYS A 71 15.15 23.85 -18.43
N GLU A 72 14.80 24.53 -17.35
CA GLU A 72 15.15 25.95 -17.21
C GLU A 72 16.16 26.10 -16.06
N ALA A 73 17.31 26.63 -16.44
CA ALA A 73 18.51 26.73 -15.63
C ALA A 73 18.45 27.98 -14.75
N ALA A 74 18.80 27.84 -13.48
CA ALA A 74 19.23 28.95 -12.65
C ALA A 74 20.65 28.65 -12.14
N LEU A 75 21.62 29.15 -12.90
CA LEU A 75 23.00 29.36 -12.47
C LEU A 75 22.99 30.46 -11.40
N THR A 76 23.57 30.19 -10.23
CA THR A 76 23.92 31.21 -9.23
C THR A 76 25.43 31.26 -9.12
N PRO A 77 26.09 32.40 -9.43
CA PRO A 77 27.48 32.60 -9.07
C PRO A 77 27.58 33.29 -7.71
N HIS A 78 28.49 32.79 -6.89
CA HIS A 78 29.00 33.44 -5.68
C HIS A 78 29.72 34.75 -6.04
N HIS A 79 29.38 35.84 -5.38
CA HIS A 79 30.31 36.94 -5.13
C HIS A 79 30.03 37.63 -3.79
N THR A 80 31.13 37.89 -3.09
CA THR A 80 31.30 38.59 -1.81
C THR A 80 31.21 40.12 -1.97
N GLY A 81 30.64 40.83 -0.98
CA GLY A 81 30.85 42.28 -0.81
C GLY A 81 29.77 43.03 -0.01
N PRO A 82 30.10 44.17 0.67
CA PRO A 82 29.54 44.51 1.98
C PRO A 82 28.66 45.79 2.04
N ALA A 83 28.02 45.96 3.22
CA ALA A 83 27.57 47.20 3.90
C ALA A 83 26.75 48.27 3.14
N GLY A 84 25.60 48.68 3.72
CA GLY A 84 24.96 49.95 3.38
C GLY A 84 23.47 50.07 3.74
N THR A 85 23.20 50.72 4.87
CA THR A 85 22.05 51.61 5.21
C THR A 85 20.99 51.91 4.13
N SER A 86 19.69 51.74 4.45
CA SER A 86 18.73 52.83 4.73
C SER A 86 17.25 52.38 4.69
N THR A 87 16.51 52.81 5.71
CA THR A 87 15.05 52.96 5.89
C THR A 87 14.37 53.74 4.73
N PRO A 88 13.04 53.62 4.49
CA PRO A 88 12.05 54.26 5.35
C PRO A 88 10.70 53.55 5.60
N SER A 89 10.19 53.91 6.77
CA SER A 89 8.84 53.89 7.34
C SER A 89 7.65 54.00 6.39
N GLY A 90 6.61 53.22 6.71
CA GLY A 90 5.22 53.42 6.29
C GLY A 90 4.27 53.04 7.43
N THR A 91 3.56 54.05 7.92
CA THR A 91 2.74 54.15 9.14
C THR A 91 1.33 53.52 9.03
N ALA A 92 0.97 52.73 10.06
CA ALA A 92 -0.30 52.70 10.83
C ALA A 92 -1.66 52.41 10.09
N PRO A 93 -2.77 52.10 10.80
CA PRO A 93 -2.96 51.96 12.25
C PRO A 93 -3.61 50.64 12.72
N GLY A 94 -3.33 50.29 13.97
CA GLY A 94 -4.11 49.33 14.73
C GLY A 94 -5.36 49.96 15.35
N LEU A 95 -6.34 49.12 15.64
CA LEU A 95 -7.32 49.35 16.70
C LEU A 95 -7.48 48.04 17.46
N ALA A 96 -7.19 48.14 18.75
CA ALA A 96 -7.31 47.10 19.73
C ALA A 96 -8.55 47.35 20.60
N LEU A 97 -8.89 46.30 21.34
CA LEU A 97 -9.48 46.27 22.68
C LEU A 97 -11.02 46.17 22.86
N ASN A 98 -11.36 45.00 23.41
CA ASN A 98 -12.11 44.77 24.67
C ASN A 98 -13.64 44.86 24.73
N GLY A 99 -14.20 43.87 25.44
CA GLY A 99 -15.34 44.09 26.33
C GLY A 99 -16.29 42.90 26.50
N HIS A 100 -16.10 42.10 27.55
CA HIS A 100 -17.12 41.22 28.14
C HIS A 100 -18.38 42.00 28.57
N THR A 101 -19.56 41.36 28.54
CA THR A 101 -20.48 41.20 29.70
C THR A 101 -21.73 40.38 29.37
N THR A 102 -21.97 39.35 30.19
CA THR A 102 -23.22 38.84 30.78
C THR A 102 -24.61 39.25 30.24
N GLY A 103 -25.39 38.21 29.92
CA GLY A 103 -26.83 37.97 30.12
C GLY A 103 -27.82 39.12 30.32
N LYS A 104 -28.89 39.11 29.51
CA LYS A 104 -30.27 39.43 29.94
C LYS A 104 -31.30 38.91 28.93
N THR A 105 -32.29 38.22 29.48
CA THR A 105 -33.63 37.96 28.93
C THR A 105 -34.28 39.23 28.38
N GLY A 106 -34.91 39.15 27.20
CA GLY A 106 -35.68 40.26 26.67
C GLY A 106 -36.33 39.98 25.31
N THR A 107 -37.62 39.63 25.37
CA THR A 107 -38.72 40.14 24.51
C THR A 107 -38.62 39.99 22.98
N SER A 108 -39.46 39.09 22.47
CA SER A 108 -39.89 38.94 21.09
C SER A 108 -40.45 40.25 20.47
N PRO A 109 -40.29 40.48 19.16
CA PRO A 109 -41.14 41.39 18.40
C PRO A 109 -42.36 40.64 17.81
N PRO A 110 -43.54 41.27 17.74
CA PRO A 110 -44.71 40.70 17.08
C PRO A 110 -44.60 40.95 15.58
N ASN A 111 -44.75 39.91 14.75
CA ASN A 111 -45.18 40.16 13.38
C ASN A 111 -46.02 39.00 12.83
N SER A 112 -47.33 39.27 12.89
CA SER A 112 -48.41 38.80 12.03
C SER A 112 -47.95 38.29 10.66
N ARG A 113 -48.13 36.99 10.44
CA ARG A 113 -48.35 36.42 9.11
C ARG A 113 -49.75 35.79 9.07
N PRO A 114 -50.53 35.99 8.00
CA PRO A 114 -51.82 35.36 7.85
C PRO A 114 -51.64 33.85 7.64
N SER A 115 -52.41 33.08 8.42
CA SER A 115 -52.58 31.64 8.32
C SER A 115 -52.94 31.26 6.90
N THR A 116 -52.04 30.57 6.21
CA THR A 116 -52.34 29.84 4.97
C THR A 116 -52.89 28.47 5.39
N PRO A 117 -54.08 28.05 4.94
CA PRO A 117 -54.64 26.76 5.34
C PRO A 117 -53.78 25.63 4.77
N GLY A 118 -53.34 24.74 5.67
CA GLY A 118 -52.59 23.54 5.33
C GLY A 118 -53.47 22.58 4.52
N ILE A 119 -53.11 22.41 3.25
CA ILE A 119 -53.54 21.26 2.47
C ILE A 119 -52.36 20.29 2.49
N ALA A 120 -52.50 19.22 3.26
CA ALA A 120 -51.62 18.07 3.20
C ALA A 120 -51.88 17.30 1.90
N PRO A 121 -50.88 17.03 1.04
CA PRO A 121 -51.02 16.02 0.02
C PRO A 121 -50.48 14.71 0.57
N SER A 122 -51.34 13.93 1.23
CA SER A 122 -51.16 12.47 1.22
C SER A 122 -51.56 11.98 -0.16
N ALA A 123 -50.62 11.97 -1.11
CA ALA A 123 -50.79 11.31 -2.39
C ALA A 123 -50.25 9.88 -2.27
N SER A 124 -51.12 8.94 -1.90
CA SER A 124 -50.92 7.56 -2.31
C SER A 124 -51.16 7.52 -3.83
N MET A 125 -50.16 7.06 -4.59
CA MET A 125 -50.33 6.83 -6.02
C MET A 125 -51.25 5.63 -6.22
N GLY A 126 -52.55 5.91 -6.33
CA GLY A 126 -53.52 5.04 -6.96
C GLY A 126 -53.38 5.14 -8.47
N ASN A 127 -53.13 3.98 -9.09
CA ASN A 127 -53.23 3.64 -10.51
C ASN A 127 -54.01 4.65 -11.38
N LEU A 128 -53.28 5.51 -12.12
CA LEU A 128 -53.87 6.46 -13.08
C LEU A 128 -54.16 5.74 -14.41
N GLY A 129 -55.39 5.22 -14.50
CA GLY A 129 -55.99 4.80 -15.76
C GLY A 129 -56.62 5.99 -16.50
N ASN A 130 -56.02 6.32 -17.64
CA ASN A 130 -56.64 6.80 -18.89
C ASN A 130 -57.64 7.98 -18.85
N GLY A 131 -57.21 9.16 -19.29
CA GLY A 131 -58.10 10.23 -19.74
C GLY A 131 -57.47 11.63 -19.78
N ASP A 132 -56.92 12.02 -20.93
CA ASP A 132 -56.78 13.41 -21.40
C ASP A 132 -56.02 14.42 -20.51
N SER A 133 -54.69 14.27 -20.39
CA SER A 133 -53.82 15.09 -19.52
C SER A 133 -52.52 15.56 -20.19
N GLY A 134 -52.62 16.18 -21.37
CA GLY A 134 -51.47 16.76 -22.07
C GLY A 134 -50.81 17.96 -21.36
N LEU A 135 -51.55 18.66 -20.47
CA LEU A 135 -51.07 19.83 -19.73
C LEU A 135 -50.46 19.51 -18.34
N ALA A 136 -50.53 18.26 -17.89
CA ALA A 136 -50.05 17.87 -16.54
C ALA A 136 -48.55 17.50 -16.48
N VAL A 137 -47.91 17.24 -17.63
CA VAL A 137 -46.52 16.73 -17.67
C VAL A 137 -45.52 17.75 -17.13
N GLY A 138 -45.74 19.04 -17.37
CA GLY A 138 -44.88 20.11 -16.84
C GLY A 138 -44.88 20.16 -15.30
N GLY A 139 -46.06 20.05 -14.69
CA GLY A 139 -46.20 20.06 -13.23
C GLY A 139 -45.53 18.86 -12.55
N VAL A 140 -45.48 17.70 -13.22
CA VAL A 140 -44.79 16.52 -12.70
C VAL A 140 -43.28 16.73 -12.67
N ILE A 141 -42.68 17.28 -13.73
CA ILE A 141 -41.23 17.53 -13.79
C ILE A 141 -40.80 18.55 -12.73
N ASP A 142 -41.59 19.62 -12.55
CA ASP A 142 -41.34 20.62 -11.50
C ASP A 142 -41.45 20.01 -10.10
N ALA A 143 -42.44 19.16 -9.87
CA ALA A 143 -42.58 18.43 -8.60
C ALA A 143 -41.38 17.51 -8.33
N ILE A 144 -40.89 16.78 -9.33
CA ILE A 144 -39.67 15.96 -9.22
C ILE A 144 -38.46 16.84 -8.88
N GLY A 145 -38.28 17.96 -9.58
CA GLY A 145 -37.20 18.90 -9.32
C GLY A 145 -37.24 19.47 -7.90
N LEU A 146 -38.43 19.80 -7.39
CA LEU A 146 -38.62 20.24 -6.00
C LEU A 146 -38.27 19.14 -5.00
N ARG A 147 -38.75 17.90 -5.20
CA ARG A 147 -38.43 16.75 -4.33
C ARG A 147 -36.94 16.45 -4.30
N LEU A 148 -36.27 16.42 -5.45
CA LEU A 148 -34.84 16.17 -5.53
C LEU A 148 -34.04 17.30 -4.85
N ASN A 149 -34.41 18.55 -5.06
CA ASN A 149 -33.76 19.68 -4.38
C ASN A 149 -33.98 19.64 -2.87
N GLU A 150 -35.16 19.24 -2.41
CA GLU A 150 -35.43 19.00 -0.98
C GLU A 150 -34.52 17.90 -0.43
N GLN A 151 -34.34 16.78 -1.14
CA GLN A 151 -33.42 15.72 -0.73
C GLN A 151 -31.97 16.21 -0.70
N VAL A 152 -31.52 16.97 -1.70
CA VAL A 152 -30.17 17.58 -1.69
C VAL A 152 -29.99 18.49 -0.47
N ASN A 153 -30.98 19.33 -0.13
CA ASN A 153 -30.96 20.17 1.06
C ASN A 153 -30.93 19.34 2.35
N LYS A 154 -31.73 18.27 2.42
CA LYS A 154 -31.80 17.37 3.57
C LYS A 154 -30.48 16.62 3.79
N THR A 155 -29.85 16.14 2.72
CA THR A 155 -28.54 15.48 2.75
C THR A 155 -27.44 16.43 3.23
N CYS A 156 -27.50 17.71 2.84
CA CYS A 156 -26.54 18.73 3.29
C CYS A 156 -26.88 19.34 4.68
N LEU A 157 -28.00 18.95 5.30
CA LEU A 157 -28.47 19.61 6.51
C LEU A 157 -27.56 19.30 7.72
N GLY A 158 -27.05 20.36 8.33
CA GLY A 158 -26.17 20.27 9.51
C GLY A 158 -24.69 20.02 9.18
N VAL A 159 -24.34 19.97 7.89
CA VAL A 159 -22.95 19.97 7.44
C VAL A 159 -22.39 21.37 7.61
N ASP A 160 -21.31 21.48 8.37
CA ASP A 160 -20.67 22.76 8.66
C ASP A 160 -19.16 22.62 8.53
N SER A 161 -18.60 23.25 7.49
CA SER A 161 -17.15 23.25 7.26
C SER A 161 -16.38 23.94 8.38
N LEU A 162 -16.93 24.99 9.00
CA LEU A 162 -16.25 25.73 10.08
C LEU A 162 -16.29 24.96 11.40
N GLY A 163 -17.45 24.42 11.75
CA GLY A 163 -17.63 23.55 12.92
C GLY A 163 -17.12 22.12 12.72
N ARG A 164 -16.55 21.80 11.55
CA ARG A 164 -16.08 20.45 11.15
C ARG A 164 -17.16 19.37 11.37
N LYS A 165 -18.43 19.73 11.20
CA LYS A 165 -19.57 18.80 11.28
C LYS A 165 -19.76 18.14 9.93
N GLY A 166 -19.38 16.86 9.85
CA GLY A 166 -19.45 16.08 8.63
C GLY A 166 -20.86 15.64 8.24
N PHE A 167 -20.93 14.92 7.12
CA PHE A 167 -22.15 14.24 6.68
C PHE A 167 -22.51 13.10 7.64
N LYS A 168 -23.81 12.82 7.75
CA LYS A 168 -24.30 11.62 8.42
C LYS A 168 -24.04 10.41 7.53
N LYS A 169 -23.71 9.26 8.13
CA LYS A 169 -23.54 7.99 7.41
C LYS A 169 -24.80 7.66 6.59
N GLY A 170 -24.65 7.24 5.33
CA GLY A 170 -25.75 6.91 4.43
C GLY A 170 -26.47 8.11 3.82
N ALA A 171 -26.01 9.35 4.06
CA ALA A 171 -26.65 10.54 3.50
C ALA A 171 -26.46 10.64 1.98
N GLY A 172 -25.30 10.19 1.47
CA GLY A 172 -25.04 10.10 0.03
C GLY A 172 -25.85 8.99 -0.61
N TRP A 173 -25.97 7.85 0.08
CA TRP A 173 -26.76 6.71 -0.35
C TRP A 173 -28.24 7.08 -0.50
N ALA A 174 -28.81 7.77 0.50
CA ALA A 174 -30.20 8.22 0.48
C ALA A 174 -30.50 9.16 -0.70
N LEU A 175 -29.57 10.05 -1.04
CA LEU A 175 -29.70 10.93 -2.20
C LEU A 175 -29.62 10.16 -3.52
N GLY A 176 -28.64 9.26 -3.65
CA GLY A 176 -28.52 8.38 -4.83
C GLY A 176 -29.81 7.59 -5.06
N GLN A 177 -30.36 6.99 -4.01
CA GLN A 177 -31.63 6.26 -4.09
C GLN A 177 -32.81 7.17 -4.46
N ALA A 178 -32.85 8.41 -3.97
CA ALA A 178 -33.89 9.36 -4.35
C ALA A 178 -33.81 9.68 -5.85
N ILE A 179 -32.61 9.90 -6.39
CA ILE A 179 -32.41 10.12 -7.82
C ILE A 179 -32.90 8.91 -8.62
N VAL A 180 -32.47 7.71 -8.26
CA VAL A 180 -32.85 6.47 -8.95
C VAL A 180 -34.37 6.23 -8.89
N LYS A 181 -35.02 6.50 -7.77
CA LYS A 181 -36.48 6.36 -7.61
C LYS A 181 -37.29 7.32 -8.47
N GLU A 182 -36.74 8.49 -8.79
CA GLU A 182 -37.41 9.47 -9.65
C GLU A 182 -37.21 9.15 -11.14
N LEU A 183 -36.21 8.33 -11.50
CA LEU A 183 -36.04 7.89 -12.88
C LEU A 183 -37.20 6.97 -13.31
N PRO A 184 -37.92 7.29 -14.41
CA PRO A 184 -38.93 6.40 -14.96
C PRO A 184 -38.34 5.04 -15.33
N ALA A 185 -39.18 4.00 -15.33
CA ALA A 185 -38.77 2.68 -15.81
C ALA A 185 -38.17 2.76 -17.23
N PRO A 186 -37.20 1.89 -17.59
CA PRO A 186 -36.56 1.94 -18.91
C PRO A 186 -37.51 1.79 -20.10
N SER A 187 -38.68 1.17 -19.89
CA SER A 187 -39.74 1.02 -20.89
C SER A 187 -40.63 2.25 -21.06
N ALA A 188 -40.44 3.30 -20.26
CA ALA A 188 -41.18 4.54 -20.38
C ALA A 188 -40.81 5.31 -21.67
N ASP A 189 -41.63 6.30 -22.02
CA ASP A 189 -41.35 7.19 -23.13
C ASP A 189 -39.96 7.85 -22.99
N ALA A 190 -39.15 7.75 -24.03
CA ALA A 190 -37.80 8.31 -24.09
C ALA A 190 -37.79 9.84 -23.92
N TYR A 191 -38.86 10.56 -24.29
CA TYR A 191 -38.95 12.00 -24.06
C TYR A 191 -39.16 12.33 -22.58
N LEU A 192 -40.05 11.61 -21.90
CA LEU A 192 -40.27 11.73 -20.47
C LEU A 192 -38.98 11.38 -19.70
N LEU A 193 -38.33 10.26 -20.04
CA LEU A 193 -37.08 9.84 -19.42
C LEU A 193 -35.99 10.91 -19.56
N ARG A 194 -35.82 11.51 -20.76
CA ARG A 194 -34.87 12.63 -20.95
C ARG A 194 -35.24 13.86 -20.12
N ALA A 195 -36.51 14.21 -20.03
CA ALA A 195 -36.95 15.38 -19.29
C ALA A 195 -36.71 15.23 -17.78
N VAL A 196 -37.05 14.06 -17.22
CA VAL A 196 -36.79 13.73 -15.82
C VAL A 196 -35.29 13.64 -15.55
N LEU A 197 -34.55 13.00 -16.45
CA LEU A 197 -33.10 12.87 -16.33
C LEU A 197 -32.36 14.22 -16.33
N ARG A 198 -32.75 15.17 -17.18
CA ARG A 198 -32.18 16.54 -17.14
C ARG A 198 -32.42 17.21 -15.78
N THR A 199 -33.59 16.96 -15.20
CA THR A 199 -33.95 17.48 -13.87
C THR A 199 -33.08 16.82 -12.78
N ALA A 200 -32.89 15.51 -12.85
CA ALA A 200 -31.98 14.78 -11.97
C ALA A 200 -30.52 15.26 -12.08
N VAL A 201 -30.00 15.42 -13.31
CA VAL A 201 -28.64 15.93 -13.58
C VAL A 201 -28.47 17.34 -13.02
N LYS A 202 -29.50 18.21 -13.13
CA LYS A 202 -29.47 19.54 -12.52
C LYS A 202 -29.33 19.47 -11.00
N SER A 203 -30.12 18.63 -10.32
CA SER A 203 -30.01 18.43 -8.87
C SER A 203 -28.67 17.81 -8.46
N LEU A 204 -28.15 16.85 -9.23
CA LEU A 204 -26.83 16.26 -9.02
C LEU A 204 -25.70 17.30 -9.18
N THR A 205 -25.83 18.21 -10.15
CA THR A 205 -24.88 19.32 -10.36
C THR A 205 -24.88 20.28 -9.17
N ILE A 206 -26.05 20.59 -8.60
CA ILE A 206 -26.16 21.40 -7.38
C ILE A 206 -25.50 20.68 -6.19
N TYR A 207 -25.76 19.39 -6.02
CA TYR A 207 -25.16 18.59 -4.96
C TYR A 207 -23.63 18.55 -5.05
N THR A 208 -23.08 18.18 -6.21
CA THR A 208 -21.62 18.14 -6.42
C THR A 208 -20.96 19.50 -6.21
N SER A 209 -21.60 20.60 -6.63
CA SER A 209 -21.09 21.95 -6.39
C SER A 209 -21.06 22.31 -4.90
N ARG A 210 -22.03 21.82 -4.11
CA ARG A 210 -22.02 21.99 -2.64
C ARG A 210 -20.95 21.15 -1.96
N LEU A 211 -20.75 19.90 -2.38
CA LEU A 211 -19.66 19.06 -1.89
C LEU A 211 -18.30 19.74 -2.12
N GLU A 212 -18.07 20.31 -3.30
CA GLU A 212 -16.86 21.07 -3.60
C GLU A 212 -16.70 22.31 -2.73
N TYR A 213 -17.78 23.06 -2.53
CA TYR A 213 -17.77 24.22 -1.64
C TYR A 213 -17.40 23.86 -0.20
N PHE A 214 -17.92 22.75 0.31
CA PHE A 214 -17.57 22.26 1.64
C PHE A 214 -16.12 21.77 1.72
N MET A 215 -15.62 21.17 0.64
CA MET A 215 -14.29 20.56 0.62
C MET A 215 -13.17 21.61 0.45
N LEU A 216 -13.35 22.59 -0.44
CA LEU A 216 -12.27 23.47 -0.92
C LEU A 216 -11.51 24.20 0.21
N PRO A 217 -12.15 24.85 1.20
CA PRO A 217 -11.43 25.52 2.28
C PRO A 217 -10.64 24.55 3.17
N VAL A 218 -11.10 23.29 3.24
CA VAL A 218 -10.61 22.30 4.20
C VAL A 218 -9.45 21.50 3.62
N ILE A 219 -9.44 21.23 2.31
CA ILE A 219 -8.28 20.61 1.66
C ILE A 219 -7.08 21.56 1.54
N THR A 220 -7.31 22.87 1.55
CA THR A 220 -6.23 23.88 1.60
C THR A 220 -5.73 24.14 3.02
N ASP A 221 -6.42 23.64 4.04
CA ASP A 221 -5.98 23.75 5.42
C ASP A 221 -4.73 22.87 5.62
N PRO A 222 -3.60 23.41 6.13
CA PRO A 222 -2.41 22.61 6.43
C PRO A 222 -2.70 21.44 7.39
N ALA A 223 -3.76 21.52 8.20
CA ALA A 223 -4.19 20.40 9.04
C ALA A 223 -4.61 19.18 8.20
N PHE A 224 -5.12 19.33 6.98
CA PHE A 224 -5.47 18.20 6.13
C PHE A 224 -4.23 17.37 5.76
N ALA A 225 -3.13 18.04 5.44
CA ALA A 225 -1.85 17.43 5.09
C ALA A 225 -1.02 16.97 6.31
N ALA A 226 -1.52 17.17 7.53
CA ALA A 226 -0.81 16.77 8.74
C ALA A 226 -0.62 15.24 8.81
N PRO A 227 0.54 14.74 9.27
CA PRO A 227 0.79 13.31 9.41
C PRO A 227 -0.23 12.66 10.36
N MET A 228 -0.62 11.44 10.06
CA MET A 228 -1.55 10.67 10.88
C MET A 228 -0.85 10.18 12.15
N GLN A 229 -1.55 10.23 13.28
CA GLN A 229 -0.99 9.83 14.57
C GLN A 229 -1.09 8.31 14.78
N LEU A 230 -0.35 7.54 13.99
CA LEU A 230 -0.43 6.07 13.98
C LEU A 230 0.08 5.39 15.26
N GLN A 231 0.78 6.13 16.13
CA GLN A 231 1.35 5.62 17.39
C GLN A 231 0.44 5.81 18.62
N ALA A 232 -0.74 6.42 18.46
CA ALA A 232 -1.61 6.69 19.60
C ALA A 232 -2.13 5.38 20.22
N PRO A 233 -1.98 5.17 21.55
CA PRO A 233 -2.41 3.93 22.19
C PRO A 233 -3.93 3.77 22.10
N PRO A 234 -4.45 2.60 21.67
CA PRO A 234 -5.87 2.40 21.38
C PRO A 234 -6.81 2.36 22.61
N ILE A 235 -6.38 2.80 23.79
CA ILE A 235 -6.98 2.35 25.08
C ILE A 235 -7.54 3.48 25.97
N ALA A 236 -7.30 4.75 25.70
CA ALA A 236 -7.94 5.82 26.50
C ALA A 236 -9.35 6.14 25.98
N LEU A 237 -10.32 5.27 26.32
CA LEU A 237 -11.79 5.44 26.21
C LEU A 237 -12.33 5.92 24.85
N GLY A 238 -12.78 4.98 24.01
CA GLY A 238 -13.97 5.14 23.14
C GLY A 238 -13.95 6.18 22.01
N HIS A 239 -12.89 6.98 21.86
CA HIS A 239 -12.80 8.03 20.85
C HIS A 239 -11.86 7.59 19.73
N ALA A 240 -12.39 6.86 18.74
CA ALA A 240 -11.74 6.62 17.44
C ALA A 240 -11.31 7.92 16.71
N SER A 241 -11.70 9.09 17.23
CA SER A 241 -11.41 10.42 16.71
C SER A 241 -9.97 10.91 16.94
N THR A 242 -9.05 10.09 17.46
CA THR A 242 -7.67 10.53 17.73
C THR A 242 -6.69 10.27 16.58
N LEU A 243 -6.98 9.34 15.65
CA LEU A 243 -6.04 9.03 14.56
C LEU A 243 -6.05 10.08 13.45
N LEU A 244 -7.25 10.47 13.02
CA LEU A 244 -7.50 11.49 12.03
C LEU A 244 -7.91 12.77 12.75
N ASN A 245 -7.31 13.89 12.37
CA ASN A 245 -7.71 15.17 12.95
C ASN A 245 -9.13 15.56 12.47
N PRO A 246 -9.80 16.51 13.14
CA PRO A 246 -11.17 16.90 12.78
C PRO A 246 -11.34 17.39 11.34
N THR A 247 -10.30 18.04 10.79
CA THR A 247 -10.24 18.48 9.39
C THR A 247 -10.27 17.27 8.44
N GLN A 248 -9.44 16.26 8.68
CA GLN A 248 -9.40 15.01 7.90
C GLN A 248 -10.72 14.22 8.02
N MET A 249 -11.27 14.08 9.23
CA MET A 249 -12.56 13.40 9.47
C MET A 249 -13.72 14.09 8.75
N PHE A 250 -13.77 15.42 8.78
CA PHE A 250 -14.78 16.18 8.06
C PHE A 250 -14.69 15.92 6.55
N VAL A 251 -13.51 16.09 5.96
CA VAL A 251 -13.32 15.91 4.51
C VAL A 251 -13.61 14.47 4.09
N LEU A 252 -13.23 13.49 4.92
CA LEU A 252 -13.54 12.08 4.69
C LEU A 252 -15.06 11.83 4.68
N SER A 253 -15.84 12.48 5.53
CA SER A 253 -17.30 12.36 5.48
C SER A 253 -17.92 12.92 4.19
N VAL A 254 -17.34 14.00 3.63
CA VAL A 254 -17.74 14.55 2.33
C VAL A 254 -17.41 13.55 1.21
N CYS A 255 -16.22 12.94 1.29
CA CYS A 255 -15.78 11.89 0.38
C CYS A 255 -16.70 10.66 0.40
N HIS A 256 -17.05 10.14 1.57
CA HIS A 256 -17.97 9.00 1.69
C HIS A 256 -19.35 9.33 1.14
N ALA A 257 -19.89 10.51 1.42
CA ALA A 257 -21.17 10.93 0.86
C ALA A 257 -21.12 11.06 -0.68
N ALA A 258 -19.98 11.47 -1.25
CA ALA A 258 -19.78 11.51 -2.69
C ALA A 258 -19.73 10.10 -3.30
N TRP A 259 -18.93 9.22 -2.69
CA TRP A 259 -18.77 7.83 -3.11
C TRP A 259 -20.10 7.06 -3.02
N GLU A 260 -20.81 7.13 -1.90
CA GLU A 260 -22.12 6.46 -1.72
C GLU A 260 -23.13 6.88 -2.80
N THR A 261 -23.15 8.17 -3.19
CA THR A 261 -24.04 8.63 -4.26
C THR A 261 -23.60 8.08 -5.62
N CYS A 262 -22.30 8.03 -5.91
CA CYS A 262 -21.76 7.50 -7.17
C CYS A 262 -22.11 6.00 -7.30
N GLU A 263 -21.84 5.23 -6.26
CA GLU A 263 -22.06 3.79 -6.19
C GLU A 263 -23.54 3.43 -6.44
N VAL A 264 -24.49 4.13 -5.80
CA VAL A 264 -25.92 3.88 -6.03
C VAL A 264 -26.33 4.14 -7.48
N LEU A 265 -25.73 5.14 -8.13
CA LEU A 265 -26.00 5.43 -9.54
C LEU A 265 -25.39 4.36 -10.45
N GLU A 266 -24.19 3.86 -10.16
CA GLU A 266 -23.55 2.76 -10.89
C GLU A 266 -24.35 1.47 -10.79
N VAL A 267 -24.68 1.04 -9.57
CA VAL A 267 -25.51 -0.15 -9.32
C VAL A 267 -26.84 -0.05 -10.06
N ALA A 268 -27.46 1.14 -10.08
CA ALA A 268 -28.69 1.35 -10.82
C ALA A 268 -28.49 1.22 -12.34
N LEU A 269 -27.42 1.78 -12.90
CA LEU A 269 -27.09 1.71 -14.32
C LEU A 269 -26.70 0.30 -14.77
N GLU A 270 -26.11 -0.51 -13.90
CA GLU A 270 -25.73 -1.90 -14.18
C GLU A 270 -26.92 -2.86 -14.07
N THR A 271 -27.77 -2.67 -13.05
CA THR A 271 -28.91 -3.56 -12.79
C THR A 271 -30.06 -3.33 -13.77
N SER A 272 -30.21 -2.10 -14.27
CA SER A 272 -31.34 -1.73 -15.11
C SER A 272 -30.97 -1.59 -16.58
N THR A 273 -31.94 -1.90 -17.44
CA THR A 273 -31.79 -1.79 -18.89
C THR A 273 -32.03 -0.37 -19.39
N PHE A 274 -31.44 0.64 -18.72
CA PHE A 274 -31.59 2.02 -19.16
C PHE A 274 -31.00 2.21 -20.57
N PRO A 275 -31.62 3.04 -21.42
CA PRO A 275 -31.02 3.43 -22.69
C PRO A 275 -29.66 4.10 -22.48
N ARG A 276 -28.71 3.89 -23.42
CA ARG A 276 -27.33 4.41 -23.34
C ARG A 276 -27.22 5.91 -23.05
N PHE A 277 -28.16 6.72 -23.57
CA PHE A 277 -28.15 8.16 -23.32
C PHE A 277 -28.32 8.53 -21.84
N VAL A 278 -28.91 7.64 -21.02
CA VAL A 278 -29.04 7.85 -19.56
C VAL A 278 -27.67 7.81 -18.91
N THR A 279 -26.90 6.77 -19.22
CA THR A 279 -25.50 6.63 -18.80
C THR A 279 -24.68 7.83 -19.27
N ASP A 280 -24.77 8.20 -20.55
CA ASP A 280 -23.99 9.31 -21.12
C ASP A 280 -24.27 10.65 -20.42
N LEU A 281 -25.52 10.88 -19.98
CA LEU A 281 -25.93 12.11 -19.30
C LEU A 281 -25.59 12.13 -17.79
N LEU A 282 -25.58 10.97 -17.12
CA LEU A 282 -25.17 10.88 -15.71
C LEU A 282 -23.65 10.87 -15.55
N ARG A 283 -22.91 10.38 -16.56
CA ARG A 283 -21.47 10.17 -16.50
C ARG A 283 -20.68 11.41 -16.04
N PRO A 284 -20.92 12.64 -16.54
CA PRO A 284 -20.18 13.81 -16.07
C PRO A 284 -20.38 14.12 -14.59
N GLY A 285 -21.57 13.82 -14.05
CA GLY A 285 -21.85 13.98 -12.63
C GLY A 285 -21.12 12.94 -11.78
N MET A 286 -21.07 11.69 -12.24
CA MET A 286 -20.36 10.58 -11.60
C MET A 286 -18.83 10.81 -11.62
N ASP A 287 -18.27 11.19 -12.76
CA ASP A 287 -16.84 11.52 -12.88
C ASP A 287 -16.45 12.67 -11.93
N LYS A 288 -17.37 13.61 -11.68
CA LYS A 288 -17.18 14.70 -10.72
C LYS A 288 -17.22 14.21 -9.26
N LEU A 289 -18.11 13.26 -8.93
CA LEU A 289 -18.12 12.60 -7.62
C LEU A 289 -16.81 11.83 -7.38
N ASP A 290 -16.35 11.05 -8.36
CA ASP A 290 -15.06 10.34 -8.30
C ASP A 290 -13.88 11.30 -8.13
N SER A 291 -13.90 12.44 -8.82
CA SER A 291 -12.88 13.49 -8.65
C SER A 291 -12.85 14.07 -7.23
N ILE A 292 -14.00 14.19 -6.57
CA ILE A 292 -14.06 14.59 -5.15
C ILE A 292 -13.44 13.51 -4.27
N VAL A 293 -13.81 12.23 -4.48
CA VAL A 293 -13.25 11.09 -3.75
C VAL A 293 -11.73 11.03 -3.89
N ALA A 294 -11.22 11.11 -5.12
CA ALA A 294 -9.79 11.01 -5.43
C ALA A 294 -8.98 12.15 -4.79
N ARG A 295 -9.52 13.37 -4.73
CA ARG A 295 -8.85 14.53 -4.08
C ARG A 295 -8.66 14.36 -2.58
N VAL A 296 -9.46 13.52 -1.95
CA VAL A 296 -9.41 13.26 -0.50
C VAL A 296 -8.62 11.99 -0.20
N VAL A 297 -8.98 10.88 -0.84
CA VAL A 297 -8.43 9.56 -0.53
C VAL A 297 -6.96 9.47 -0.93
N THR A 298 -6.59 9.96 -2.11
CA THR A 298 -5.21 9.85 -2.62
C THR A 298 -4.17 10.48 -1.67
N PRO A 299 -4.30 11.74 -1.21
CA PRO A 299 -3.31 12.31 -0.29
C PRO A 299 -3.30 11.63 1.09
N LEU A 300 -4.45 11.20 1.62
CA LEU A 300 -4.49 10.46 2.89
C LEU A 300 -3.75 9.13 2.78
N LEU A 301 -4.03 8.33 1.75
CA LEU A 301 -3.36 7.06 1.51
C LEU A 301 -1.89 7.22 1.15
N ALA A 302 -1.51 8.27 0.42
CA ALA A 302 -0.12 8.60 0.15
C ALA A 302 0.64 8.94 1.45
N GLY A 303 0.00 9.67 2.36
CA GLY A 303 0.51 9.92 3.71
C GLY A 303 0.71 8.63 4.50
N LEU A 304 -0.29 7.75 4.51
CA LEU A 304 -0.24 6.44 5.19
C LEU A 304 0.88 5.56 4.63
N LYS A 305 0.96 5.47 3.30
CA LYS A 305 2.02 4.73 2.59
C LYS A 305 3.40 5.24 2.98
N LYS A 306 3.60 6.56 2.96
CA LYS A 306 4.88 7.19 3.32
C LYS A 306 5.25 6.89 4.78
N GLU A 307 4.31 7.02 5.70
CA GLU A 307 4.49 6.73 7.13
C GLU A 307 4.90 5.28 7.41
N LEU A 308 4.27 4.32 6.72
CA LEU A 308 4.56 2.89 6.83
C LEU A 308 5.92 2.56 6.22
N ILE A 309 6.21 3.07 5.03
CA ILE A 309 7.52 2.89 4.36
C ILE A 309 8.66 3.46 5.21
N LEU A 310 8.52 4.69 5.72
CA LEU A 310 9.55 5.32 6.56
C LEU A 310 9.79 4.54 7.86
N SER A 311 8.76 3.85 8.39
CA SER A 311 8.94 3.00 9.57
C SER A 311 9.71 1.71 9.31
N LEU A 312 9.87 1.31 8.03
CA LEU A 312 10.68 0.18 7.61
C LEU A 312 12.13 0.57 7.30
N ASP A 313 12.43 1.86 7.13
CA ASP A 313 13.79 2.33 6.83
C ASP A 313 14.65 2.33 8.11
N LEU A 314 15.66 1.44 8.14
CA LEU A 314 16.52 1.22 9.30
C LEU A 314 17.43 2.39 9.68
N ASP A 315 17.72 3.30 8.75
CA ASP A 315 18.68 4.41 8.98
C ASP A 315 18.01 5.63 9.61
N ALA A 316 16.68 5.59 9.74
CA ALA A 316 15.96 6.48 10.64
C ALA A 316 16.31 6.06 12.08
N THR A 317 17.47 6.52 12.55
CA THR A 317 17.65 6.76 13.99
C THR A 317 16.35 7.41 14.47
N PRO A 318 15.72 6.93 15.55
CA PRO A 318 14.45 7.46 16.00
C PRO A 318 14.69 8.95 16.22
N SER A 319 14.25 9.75 15.25
CA SER A 319 14.34 11.20 15.31
C SER A 319 13.47 11.52 16.49
N VAL A 320 14.11 11.79 17.62
CA VAL A 320 13.44 12.29 18.81
C VAL A 320 12.73 13.53 18.30
N SER A 321 11.42 13.40 18.05
CA SER A 321 10.60 14.50 17.59
C SER A 321 10.89 15.65 18.56
N PRO A 322 11.29 16.83 18.08
CA PRO A 322 11.39 17.98 18.96
C PRO A 322 9.98 18.19 19.50
N THR A 323 9.83 18.04 20.81
CA THR A 323 8.60 18.40 21.52
C THR A 323 8.26 19.85 21.13
N PRO A 324 7.10 20.10 20.51
CA PRO A 324 6.71 21.46 20.18
C PRO A 324 6.33 22.18 21.48
N ASN A 325 7.09 23.22 21.81
CA ASN A 325 6.76 24.31 22.72
C ASN A 325 6.36 23.96 24.17
N GLY A 326 7.33 24.12 25.07
CA GLY A 326 7.10 24.34 26.50
C GLY A 326 8.03 25.43 27.03
N HIS A 327 7.57 26.68 26.93
CA HIS A 327 7.90 27.88 27.72
C HIS A 327 9.29 28.03 28.39
N LYS A 328 9.98 29.12 28.02
CA LYS A 328 10.97 29.81 28.86
C LYS A 328 10.38 30.11 30.25
N THR A 329 10.94 29.49 31.30
CA THR A 329 10.98 30.08 32.64
C THR A 329 12.33 29.82 33.29
N LEU A 330 12.88 30.93 33.80
CA LEU A 330 14.10 31.26 34.54
C LEU A 330 14.70 30.21 35.52
N PRO A 331 15.97 30.43 35.95
CA PRO A 331 16.67 29.57 36.91
C PRO A 331 16.37 30.00 38.36
N ALA A 332 16.09 29.05 39.25
CA ALA A 332 16.30 29.22 40.69
C ALA A 332 16.43 27.89 41.43
N THR A 333 17.48 27.84 42.24
CA THR A 333 17.81 26.94 43.36
C THR A 333 16.60 26.63 44.26
N THR A 334 16.46 25.45 44.87
CA THR A 334 17.01 25.06 46.19
C THR A 334 16.41 23.69 46.56
N ALA A 335 17.12 22.96 47.41
CA ALA A 335 16.93 21.58 47.84
C ALA A 335 15.54 21.18 48.36
N ALA A 336 15.13 19.94 48.03
CA ALA A 336 14.39 19.07 48.94
C ALA A 336 14.47 17.61 48.46
N THR A 337 15.00 16.77 49.34
CA THR A 337 15.21 15.33 49.22
C THR A 337 13.86 14.60 49.14
N ALA A 338 13.59 13.93 48.03
CA ALA A 338 12.47 12.99 47.88
C ALA A 338 12.99 11.65 47.32
N PRO A 339 12.50 10.50 47.83
CA PRO A 339 13.07 9.20 47.50
C PRO A 339 12.76 8.84 46.05
N ALA A 340 13.81 8.45 45.33
CA ALA A 340 13.74 7.94 43.97
C ALA A 340 12.84 6.69 43.91
N ALA A 341 11.63 6.87 43.40
CA ALA A 341 10.84 5.75 42.90
C ALA A 341 11.50 5.26 41.62
N LEU A 342 12.27 4.18 41.75
CA LEU A 342 12.81 3.41 40.62
C LEU A 342 11.64 3.02 39.70
N PRO A 343 11.65 3.38 38.40
CA PRO A 343 10.71 2.79 37.47
C PRO A 343 11.01 1.30 37.42
N ALA A 344 10.03 0.49 37.82
CA ALA A 344 10.11 -0.96 37.75
C ALA A 344 10.36 -1.38 36.29
N SER A 345 11.61 -1.71 35.99
CA SER A 345 12.02 -2.31 34.73
C SER A 345 11.41 -3.71 34.64
N ILE A 346 10.23 -3.80 34.04
CA ILE A 346 9.72 -5.07 33.51
C ILE A 346 10.80 -5.61 32.55
N PRO A 347 11.16 -6.90 32.59
CA PRO A 347 12.29 -7.40 31.84
C PRO A 347 11.98 -7.41 30.33
N VAL A 348 12.30 -6.31 29.64
CA VAL A 348 12.34 -6.15 28.17
C VAL A 348 13.49 -6.99 27.55
N LYS A 349 13.97 -8.04 28.23
CA LYS A 349 15.13 -8.82 27.79
C LYS A 349 14.86 -9.60 26.50
N ALA A 350 13.61 -10.01 26.24
CA ALA A 350 13.23 -10.74 25.02
C ALA A 350 13.07 -9.86 23.77
N ALA A 351 12.88 -8.54 23.91
CA ALA A 351 12.64 -7.64 22.77
C ALA A 351 13.93 -7.06 22.16
N SER A 352 15.10 -7.36 22.73
CA SER A 352 16.40 -6.86 22.26
C SER A 352 16.83 -7.44 20.90
N HIS A 353 16.21 -8.54 20.46
CA HIS A 353 16.59 -9.24 19.23
C HIS A 353 15.83 -8.77 17.97
N ILE A 354 14.85 -7.88 18.13
CA ILE A 354 14.01 -7.44 17.00
C ILE A 354 14.62 -6.19 16.38
N PRO A 355 14.90 -6.18 15.06
CA PRO A 355 15.39 -4.99 14.35
C PRO A 355 14.54 -3.77 14.66
N VAL A 356 15.19 -2.60 14.81
CA VAL A 356 14.51 -1.35 15.18
C VAL A 356 13.38 -1.04 14.21
N CYS A 357 13.59 -1.21 12.90
CA CYS A 357 12.55 -1.01 11.88
C CYS A 357 11.30 -1.88 12.09
N MET A 358 11.47 -3.13 12.54
CA MET A 358 10.34 -4.02 12.77
C MET A 358 9.54 -3.58 13.99
N ARG A 359 10.22 -3.04 15.02
CA ARG A 359 9.56 -2.45 16.19
C ARG A 359 8.80 -1.17 15.83
N THR A 360 9.41 -0.29 15.04
CA THR A 360 8.76 0.96 14.60
C THR A 360 7.59 0.69 13.67
N PHE A 361 7.72 -0.27 12.75
CA PHE A 361 6.61 -0.71 11.90
C PHE A 361 5.50 -1.34 12.75
N ALA A 362 5.81 -2.28 13.64
CA ALA A 362 4.82 -2.93 14.51
C ALA A 362 4.02 -1.94 15.38
N ALA A 363 4.67 -0.89 15.88
CA ALA A 363 4.01 0.16 16.65
C ALA A 363 3.00 0.98 15.84
N LYS A 364 3.11 1.01 14.51
CA LYS A 364 2.21 1.75 13.60
C LYS A 364 1.15 0.86 12.94
N VAL A 365 1.33 -0.46 12.92
CA VAL A 365 0.44 -1.39 12.20
C VAL A 365 -1.01 -1.28 12.64
N ASP A 366 -1.29 -1.17 13.95
CA ASP A 366 -2.68 -1.10 14.43
C ASP A 366 -3.34 0.24 14.11
N GLY A 367 -2.61 1.34 14.29
CA GLY A 367 -3.08 2.66 13.90
C GLY A 367 -3.33 2.75 12.39
N ALA A 368 -2.46 2.15 11.58
CA ALA A 368 -2.62 2.11 10.13
C ALA A 368 -3.81 1.26 9.70
N ARG A 369 -4.00 0.09 10.32
CA ARG A 369 -5.19 -0.73 10.10
C ARG A 369 -6.46 0.05 10.42
N HIS A 370 -6.53 0.71 11.56
CA HIS A 370 -7.71 1.49 11.92
C HIS A 370 -7.92 2.69 11.00
N ALA A 371 -6.85 3.34 10.53
CA ALA A 371 -6.93 4.37 9.50
C ALA A 371 -7.51 3.81 8.18
N PHE A 372 -7.10 2.61 7.74
CA PHE A 372 -7.73 1.95 6.59
C PHE A 372 -9.20 1.63 6.84
N GLU A 373 -9.59 1.19 8.04
CA GLU A 373 -11.00 0.95 8.38
C GLU A 373 -11.82 2.24 8.30
N LEU A 374 -11.27 3.37 8.73
CA LEU A 374 -11.96 4.67 8.64
C LEU A 374 -12.06 5.14 7.19
N ILE A 375 -10.98 5.02 6.41
CA ILE A 375 -10.92 5.57 5.05
C ILE A 375 -11.68 4.69 4.05
N CYS A 376 -11.47 3.38 4.10
CA CYS A 376 -11.81 2.47 3.01
C CYS A 376 -13.01 1.56 3.28
N LYS A 377 -13.37 1.28 4.54
CA LYS A 377 -14.35 0.23 4.89
C LYS A 377 -15.72 0.45 4.24
N ASP A 378 -16.18 1.70 4.22
CA ASP A 378 -17.49 2.03 3.68
C ASP A 378 -17.48 2.09 2.13
N CYS A 379 -16.31 2.04 1.49
CA CYS A 379 -16.14 2.13 0.03
C CYS A 379 -16.04 0.76 -0.69
N GLN A 380 -16.48 -0.31 -0.03
CA GLN A 380 -16.51 -1.68 -0.58
C GLN A 380 -15.21 -2.05 -1.37
N GLU A 381 -15.34 -2.44 -2.63
CA GLU A 381 -14.27 -3.00 -3.46
C GLU A 381 -13.26 -1.95 -3.94
N ASP A 382 -13.69 -0.69 -4.12
CA ASP A 382 -12.77 0.43 -4.33
C ASP A 382 -11.84 0.57 -3.11
N GLY A 383 -12.39 0.43 -1.91
CA GLY A 383 -11.64 0.43 -0.66
C GLY A 383 -10.56 -0.64 -0.62
N GLU A 384 -10.86 -1.86 -1.08
CA GLU A 384 -9.90 -2.96 -1.16
C GLU A 384 -8.77 -2.66 -2.15
N SER A 385 -9.09 -2.11 -3.32
CA SER A 385 -8.11 -1.70 -4.34
C SER A 385 -7.14 -0.63 -3.82
N TRP A 386 -7.66 0.32 -3.06
CA TRP A 386 -6.87 1.35 -2.42
C TRP A 386 -5.92 0.80 -1.35
N ILE A 387 -6.41 -0.12 -0.51
CA ILE A 387 -5.59 -0.80 0.51
C ILE A 387 -4.48 -1.61 -0.17
N ALA A 388 -4.83 -2.41 -1.18
CA ALA A 388 -3.88 -3.24 -1.93
C ALA A 388 -2.74 -2.38 -2.51
N SER A 389 -3.06 -1.24 -3.14
CA SER A 389 -2.05 -0.33 -3.70
C SER A 389 -1.01 0.16 -2.67
N VAL A 390 -1.46 0.52 -1.46
CA VAL A 390 -0.57 0.92 -0.37
C VAL A 390 0.23 -0.27 0.15
N VAL A 391 -0.45 -1.37 0.48
CA VAL A 391 0.17 -2.52 1.15
C VAL A 391 1.17 -3.22 0.25
N VAL A 392 0.88 -3.42 -1.04
CA VAL A 392 1.83 -3.98 -2.01
C VAL A 392 3.12 -3.17 -2.06
N SER A 393 3.03 -1.84 -2.00
CA SER A 393 4.19 -0.96 -1.95
C SER A 393 5.00 -1.13 -0.65
N VAL A 394 4.31 -1.28 0.48
CA VAL A 394 4.92 -1.54 1.80
C VAL A 394 5.60 -2.90 1.83
N VAL A 395 4.96 -3.93 1.26
CA VAL A 395 5.51 -5.28 1.12
C VAL A 395 6.78 -5.27 0.30
N TRP A 396 6.74 -4.66 -0.89
CA TRP A 396 7.90 -4.50 -1.75
C TRP A 396 9.07 -3.86 -0.99
N ARG A 397 8.84 -2.71 -0.36
CA ARG A 397 9.89 -1.99 0.37
C ARG A 397 10.40 -2.81 1.57
N GLY A 398 9.51 -3.51 2.27
CA GLY A 398 9.89 -4.39 3.37
C GLY A 398 10.78 -5.54 2.90
N ILE A 399 10.45 -6.22 1.80
CA ILE A 399 11.28 -7.28 1.22
C ILE A 399 12.66 -6.73 0.82
N VAL A 400 12.72 -5.58 0.15
CA VAL A 400 13.99 -4.92 -0.24
C VAL A 400 14.84 -4.61 0.99
N ASN A 401 14.26 -4.00 2.03
CA ASN A 401 14.98 -3.63 3.24
C ASN A 401 15.45 -4.86 4.03
N CYS A 402 14.58 -5.87 4.18
CA CYS A 402 14.90 -7.13 4.85
C CYS A 402 16.01 -7.91 4.12
N THR A 403 16.07 -7.86 2.80
CA THR A 403 17.12 -8.57 2.03
C THR A 403 18.41 -7.76 1.89
N ALA A 404 18.34 -6.42 1.92
CA ALA A 404 19.51 -5.54 1.82
C ALA A 404 20.40 -5.60 3.07
N LYS A 405 19.83 -5.74 4.27
CA LYS A 405 20.55 -5.50 5.53
C LYS A 405 20.95 -6.75 6.32
N THR A 406 20.81 -7.94 5.73
CA THR A 406 21.10 -9.23 6.39
C THR A 406 22.57 -9.61 6.52
N ASP A 407 23.50 -8.79 6.03
CA ASP A 407 24.78 -9.32 5.55
C ASP A 407 26.02 -9.04 6.43
N ILE A 408 26.02 -8.09 7.37
CA ILE A 408 27.33 -7.61 7.88
C ILE A 408 27.48 -7.49 9.40
N GLU A 409 26.50 -7.01 10.16
CA GLU A 409 26.72 -6.75 11.60
C GLU A 409 25.62 -7.29 12.52
N ASP A 410 24.37 -7.30 12.07
CA ASP A 410 23.25 -7.80 12.87
C ASP A 410 23.38 -9.29 13.17
N THR A 411 23.98 -10.09 12.28
CA THR A 411 24.21 -11.52 12.54
C THR A 411 25.17 -11.72 13.72
N LYS A 412 26.16 -10.84 13.91
CA LYS A 412 27.10 -10.93 15.04
C LYS A 412 26.40 -10.53 16.33
N ILE A 413 25.58 -9.47 16.32
CA ILE A 413 24.79 -9.05 17.49
C ILE A 413 23.77 -10.13 17.86
N PHE A 414 23.12 -10.73 16.86
CA PHE A 414 22.14 -11.79 17.03
C PHE A 414 22.79 -13.10 17.51
N ALA A 415 23.93 -13.49 16.93
CA ALA A 415 24.69 -14.68 17.35
C ALA A 415 25.32 -14.51 18.74
N ALA A 416 25.88 -13.34 19.05
CA ALA A 416 26.39 -13.02 20.38
C ALA A 416 25.27 -13.11 21.42
N SER A 417 24.09 -12.60 21.10
CA SER A 417 22.92 -12.68 21.99
C SER A 417 22.36 -14.09 22.14
N ALA A 418 22.33 -14.89 21.05
CA ALA A 418 21.88 -16.28 21.09
C ALA A 418 22.80 -17.17 21.93
N SER A 419 24.10 -16.86 21.97
CA SER A 419 25.08 -17.59 22.79
C SER A 419 24.81 -17.46 24.30
N THR A 420 24.15 -16.40 24.75
CA THR A 420 23.91 -16.15 26.18
C THR A 420 22.64 -16.81 26.71
N HIS A 421 21.67 -17.17 25.85
CA HIS A 421 20.36 -17.71 26.26
C HIS A 421 19.93 -19.00 25.54
N GLY A 422 20.88 -19.76 24.96
CA GLY A 422 20.74 -21.18 24.61
C GLY A 422 19.71 -21.57 23.53
N ARG A 423 18.77 -20.70 23.14
CA ARG A 423 17.78 -21.00 22.09
C ARG A 423 17.32 -19.71 21.39
N PRO A 424 17.38 -19.62 20.05
CA PRO A 424 16.79 -18.49 19.34
C PRO A 424 15.26 -18.44 19.58
N PRO A 425 14.67 -17.24 19.68
CA PRO A 425 13.22 -17.13 19.86
C PRO A 425 12.49 -17.77 18.67
N SER A 426 11.42 -18.52 18.94
CA SER A 426 10.60 -19.07 17.86
C SER A 426 9.91 -17.93 17.10
N PRO A 427 9.59 -18.10 15.80
CA PRO A 427 8.85 -17.10 15.02
C PRO A 427 7.54 -16.68 15.69
N GLU A 428 6.79 -17.63 16.26
CA GLU A 428 5.58 -17.34 17.03
C GLU A 428 5.87 -16.48 18.27
N SER A 429 7.00 -16.70 18.94
CA SER A 429 7.38 -15.91 20.11
C SER A 429 7.66 -14.46 19.73
N MET A 430 8.35 -14.21 18.61
CA MET A 430 8.54 -12.83 18.12
C MET A 430 7.24 -12.23 17.63
N ALA A 431 6.40 -12.97 16.90
CA ALA A 431 5.11 -12.48 16.48
C ALA A 431 4.24 -12.09 17.70
N ARG A 432 4.26 -12.90 18.77
CA ARG A 432 3.61 -12.57 20.05
C ARG A 432 4.27 -11.40 20.74
N ALA A 433 5.59 -11.31 20.77
CA ALA A 433 6.31 -10.20 21.38
C ALA A 433 6.04 -8.88 20.66
N LEU A 434 5.99 -8.89 19.33
CA LEU A 434 5.58 -7.75 18.49
C LEU A 434 4.10 -7.40 18.71
N ALA A 435 3.25 -8.41 18.86
CA ALA A 435 1.84 -8.20 19.16
C ALA A 435 1.63 -7.59 20.56
N SER A 436 2.39 -8.04 21.55
CA SER A 436 2.41 -7.48 22.90
C SER A 436 3.01 -6.07 22.90
N LEU A 437 4.05 -5.80 22.11
CA LEU A 437 4.65 -4.47 22.02
C LEU A 437 3.66 -3.41 21.54
N ALA A 438 2.76 -3.77 20.62
CA ALA A 438 1.67 -2.90 20.19
C ALA A 438 0.65 -2.63 21.31
N LYS A 439 0.52 -3.54 22.27
CA LYS A 439 -0.40 -3.44 23.40
C LYS A 439 0.22 -2.74 24.63
N ASP A 440 1.53 -2.87 24.82
CA ASP A 440 2.25 -2.46 26.04
C ASP A 440 2.74 -1.00 26.01
N GLY A 441 2.41 -0.22 24.97
CA GLY A 441 2.64 1.24 24.93
C GLY A 441 1.92 2.03 26.03
N THR A 442 1.07 1.38 26.83
CA THR A 442 0.47 1.91 28.05
C THR A 442 1.46 1.90 29.23
N LEU A 443 2.47 2.77 29.19
CA LEU A 443 3.11 3.26 30.42
C LEU A 443 2.25 4.40 30.99
N GLY A 444 1.07 4.05 31.47
CA GLY A 444 0.29 4.92 32.33
C GLY A 444 0.99 5.03 33.67
N THR A 445 1.45 6.23 34.01
CA THR A 445 1.79 6.61 35.39
C THR A 445 0.53 6.41 36.23
N ALA A 446 0.39 5.25 36.87
CA ALA A 446 -0.63 5.02 37.86
C ALA A 446 -0.39 6.04 38.99
N ALA A 447 -1.23 7.06 39.06
CA ALA A 447 -1.30 7.95 40.20
C ALA A 447 -1.53 7.09 41.46
N PRO A 448 -0.77 7.30 42.55
CA PRO A 448 -0.99 6.55 43.77
C PRO A 448 -2.38 6.89 44.31
N ALA A 449 -3.26 5.89 44.32
CA ALA A 449 -4.55 6.00 44.97
C ALA A 449 -4.31 6.30 46.46
N THR A 450 -4.76 7.48 46.89
CA THR A 450 -4.81 7.90 48.29
C THR A 450 -5.59 6.86 49.10
N ALA A 451 -4.94 6.35 50.13
CA ALA A 451 -5.52 5.45 51.11
C ALA A 451 -6.70 6.13 51.83
N SER A 452 -7.91 5.67 51.54
CA SER A 452 -9.08 5.91 52.39
C SER A 452 -9.08 4.88 53.52
N VAL A 453 -8.59 5.32 54.68
CA VAL A 453 -8.73 4.65 55.97
C VAL A 453 -10.21 4.70 56.39
N GLY A 454 -10.82 3.54 56.66
CA GLY A 454 -12.10 3.49 57.39
C GLY A 454 -12.89 2.21 57.20
N GLY A 455 -13.01 1.43 58.27
CA GLY A 455 -14.15 0.50 58.44
C GLY A 455 -13.79 -0.98 58.47
N ALA A 456 -13.16 -1.42 59.55
CA ALA A 456 -13.18 -2.82 59.95
C ALA A 456 -14.58 -3.22 60.43
N VAL A 457 -15.22 -4.20 59.80
CA VAL A 457 -16.17 -5.09 60.48
C VAL A 457 -15.92 -6.53 60.04
N VAL A 458 -15.64 -7.32 61.07
CA VAL A 458 -15.35 -8.75 61.12
C VAL A 458 -16.44 -9.58 60.43
N LYS A 459 -16.04 -10.52 59.57
CA LYS A 459 -16.74 -11.80 59.42
C LYS A 459 -15.74 -12.91 59.09
N MET A 460 -15.46 -13.71 60.13
CA MET A 460 -14.84 -15.03 60.01
C MET A 460 -15.79 -15.97 59.26
N ALA A 461 -15.27 -16.64 58.22
CA ALA A 461 -15.45 -18.06 57.95
C ALA A 461 -15.08 -18.37 56.49
N SER A 462 -14.01 -19.15 56.29
CA SER A 462 -13.97 -20.33 55.42
C SER A 462 -12.52 -20.56 54.99
N ILE A 463 -11.85 -21.40 55.77
CA ILE A 463 -10.56 -22.00 55.44
C ILE A 463 -10.84 -23.08 54.41
N LEU A 464 -10.52 -22.82 53.15
CA LEU A 464 -10.34 -23.85 52.12
C LEU A 464 -8.89 -23.78 51.62
N PRO A 465 -8.12 -24.87 51.68
CA PRO A 465 -6.77 -24.89 51.15
C PRO A 465 -6.84 -24.90 49.62
N SER A 466 -6.39 -23.80 49.01
CA SER A 466 -6.25 -23.69 47.56
C SER A 466 -5.17 -24.68 47.11
N ARG A 467 -5.62 -25.77 46.50
CA ARG A 467 -4.79 -26.78 45.85
C ARG A 467 -3.95 -26.12 44.76
N THR A 468 -2.66 -26.03 45.02
CA THR A 468 -1.57 -26.02 44.03
C THR A 468 -1.60 -27.34 43.25
N ALA A 469 -2.60 -27.50 42.38
CA ALA A 469 -2.62 -28.57 41.39
C ALA A 469 -1.74 -28.13 40.22
N SER A 470 -0.54 -28.72 40.19
CA SER A 470 0.33 -28.84 39.03
C SER A 470 -0.49 -29.06 37.76
N ARG A 471 -0.63 -28.02 36.94
CA ARG A 471 -1.13 -28.19 35.57
C ARG A 471 -0.07 -28.97 34.80
N PRO A 472 -0.39 -30.13 34.22
CA PRO A 472 0.53 -30.83 33.34
C PRO A 472 0.94 -29.90 32.19
N PRO A 473 2.18 -29.99 31.68
CA PRO A 473 2.61 -29.22 30.53
C PRO A 473 1.61 -29.47 29.40
N SER A 474 1.05 -28.39 28.86
CA SER A 474 0.08 -28.48 27.77
C SER A 474 0.71 -29.26 26.61
N PRO A 475 -0.04 -30.16 25.94
CA PRO A 475 0.47 -30.87 24.78
C PRO A 475 0.97 -29.84 23.76
N PRO A 476 2.11 -30.09 23.10
CA PRO A 476 2.62 -29.17 22.08
C PRO A 476 1.52 -29.01 21.04
N LYS A 477 0.95 -27.80 20.96
CA LYS A 477 0.09 -27.44 19.83
C LYS A 477 0.91 -27.70 18.59
N LYS A 478 0.34 -28.42 17.61
CA LYS A 478 0.87 -28.49 16.24
C LYS A 478 1.13 -27.05 15.79
N ALA A 479 2.36 -26.59 15.95
CA ALA A 479 2.84 -25.40 15.28
C ALA A 479 2.58 -25.66 13.80
N ALA A 480 2.07 -24.67 13.07
CA ALA A 480 1.97 -24.76 11.62
C ALA A 480 3.30 -25.32 11.12
N GLU A 481 3.26 -26.53 10.54
CA GLU A 481 4.43 -27.22 10.03
C GLU A 481 4.95 -26.37 8.87
N LEU A 482 5.76 -25.35 9.20
CA LEU A 482 6.80 -24.93 8.29
C LEU A 482 7.57 -26.22 7.97
N PRO A 483 7.65 -26.61 6.69
CA PRO A 483 8.21 -27.90 6.30
C PRO A 483 9.55 -28.07 7.00
N VAL A 484 9.62 -29.05 7.91
CA VAL A 484 10.84 -29.35 8.66
C VAL A 484 11.82 -29.91 7.65
N ILE A 485 12.75 -29.05 7.26
CA ILE A 485 13.72 -29.31 6.22
C ILE A 485 14.68 -30.43 6.67
N PRO A 486 14.65 -31.62 6.05
CA PRO A 486 15.58 -32.69 6.37
C PRO A 486 17.01 -32.27 5.98
N GLY A 487 17.98 -32.35 6.90
CA GLY A 487 19.41 -32.17 6.59
C GLY A 487 20.05 -30.85 7.03
N ALA A 488 19.31 -29.90 7.61
CA ALA A 488 19.93 -28.76 8.28
C ALA A 488 20.56 -29.22 9.61
N THR A 489 21.90 -29.20 9.70
CA THR A 489 22.66 -29.68 10.89
C THR A 489 22.52 -28.79 12.14
N GLY A 490 21.58 -27.84 12.12
CA GLY A 490 21.06 -27.16 13.28
C GLY A 490 19.69 -26.56 12.95
N ASN A 491 18.70 -26.77 13.82
CA ASN A 491 17.33 -26.24 13.68
C ASN A 491 17.23 -24.70 13.79
N ALA A 492 18.32 -23.97 13.54
CA ALA A 492 18.35 -22.53 13.67
C ALA A 492 17.83 -21.90 12.37
N ILE A 493 16.65 -21.26 12.46
CA ILE A 493 16.09 -20.46 11.37
C ILE A 493 17.08 -19.32 11.08
N PRO A 494 17.43 -19.08 9.81
CA PRO A 494 18.33 -17.98 9.45
C PRO A 494 17.76 -16.64 9.93
N PRO A 495 18.57 -15.73 10.51
CA PRO A 495 18.07 -14.44 11.01
C PRO A 495 17.30 -13.64 9.95
N ALA A 496 17.72 -13.71 8.69
CA ALA A 496 17.03 -13.10 7.56
C ALA A 496 15.61 -13.66 7.35
N ALA A 497 15.45 -14.98 7.37
CA ALA A 497 14.16 -15.65 7.26
C ALA A 497 13.26 -15.33 8.46
N LEU A 498 13.86 -15.15 9.64
CA LEU A 498 13.16 -14.78 10.87
C LEU A 498 12.58 -13.36 10.83
N ILE A 499 13.34 -12.41 10.27
CA ILE A 499 12.90 -11.04 10.04
C ILE A 499 11.77 -11.02 9.01
N LEU A 500 11.91 -11.76 7.90
CA LEU A 500 10.86 -11.88 6.89
C LEU A 500 9.57 -12.50 7.46
N ALA A 501 9.68 -13.54 8.28
CA ALA A 501 8.52 -14.15 8.95
C ALA A 501 7.83 -13.16 9.92
N SER A 502 8.62 -12.35 10.63
CA SER A 502 8.07 -11.30 11.51
C SER A 502 7.37 -10.20 10.71
N PHE A 503 7.96 -9.80 9.59
CA PHE A 503 7.38 -8.83 8.66
C PHE A 503 6.06 -9.36 8.05
N GLU A 504 6.05 -10.60 7.56
CA GLU A 504 4.86 -11.29 7.04
C GLU A 504 3.70 -11.29 8.03
N ALA A 505 3.98 -11.61 9.31
CA ALA A 505 2.97 -11.59 10.36
C ALA A 505 2.40 -10.20 10.61
N LEU A 506 3.24 -9.15 10.57
CA LEU A 506 2.81 -7.76 10.74
C LEU A 506 1.98 -7.26 9.56
N VAL A 507 2.37 -7.58 8.32
CA VAL A 507 1.59 -7.24 7.12
C VAL A 507 0.26 -7.99 7.11
N THR A 508 0.25 -9.27 7.46
CA THR A 508 -0.99 -10.07 7.57
C THR A 508 -1.92 -9.46 8.61
N ARG A 509 -1.38 -8.99 9.74
CA ARG A 509 -2.16 -8.28 10.77
C ARG A 509 -2.72 -6.95 10.26
N LEU A 510 -1.93 -6.20 9.48
CA LEU A 510 -2.34 -4.93 8.87
C LEU A 510 -3.56 -5.10 7.95
N VAL A 511 -3.60 -6.14 7.12
CA VAL A 511 -4.69 -6.37 6.15
C VAL A 511 -5.84 -7.23 6.66
N SER A 512 -5.69 -7.84 7.83
CA SER A 512 -6.66 -8.78 8.38
C SER A 512 -8.06 -8.17 8.50
N GLY A 513 -9.02 -8.73 7.78
CA GLY A 513 -10.43 -8.29 7.79
C GLY A 513 -10.71 -7.01 6.99
N LEU A 514 -9.71 -6.46 6.28
CA LEU A 514 -9.88 -5.29 5.42
C LEU A 514 -10.05 -5.65 3.95
N VAL A 515 -9.45 -6.76 3.52
CA VAL A 515 -9.52 -7.23 2.14
C VAL A 515 -10.00 -8.68 2.16
N GLN A 516 -10.99 -8.99 1.33
CA GLN A 516 -11.46 -10.35 1.15
C GLN A 516 -10.37 -11.23 0.53
N LYS A 517 -10.30 -12.49 0.97
CA LYS A 517 -9.40 -13.46 0.33
C LYS A 517 -9.87 -13.72 -1.11
N PRO A 518 -8.96 -13.90 -2.08
CA PRO A 518 -9.33 -14.34 -3.42
C PRO A 518 -10.23 -15.59 -3.32
N ALA A 519 -11.38 -15.55 -3.99
CA ALA A 519 -12.26 -16.71 -4.07
C ALA A 519 -11.54 -17.83 -4.83
N ALA A 520 -11.64 -19.07 -4.36
CA ALA A 520 -11.00 -20.23 -5.01
C ALA A 520 -11.59 -20.57 -6.39
N ILE A 521 -12.71 -19.94 -6.76
CA ILE A 521 -13.36 -20.15 -8.04
C ILE A 521 -12.80 -19.11 -9.02
N ALA A 522 -12.07 -19.58 -10.02
CA ALA A 522 -11.58 -18.72 -11.10
C ALA A 522 -12.77 -17.98 -11.73
N PRO A 523 -12.74 -16.63 -11.79
CA PRO A 523 -13.81 -15.88 -12.44
C PRO A 523 -13.89 -16.31 -13.90
N SER A 524 -15.11 -16.46 -14.42
CA SER A 524 -15.30 -16.71 -15.84
C SER A 524 -14.70 -15.54 -16.62
N ALA A 525 -14.00 -15.79 -17.73
CA ALA A 525 -13.31 -14.75 -18.51
C ALA A 525 -14.22 -13.61 -19.02
N ASN A 526 -15.55 -13.74 -18.88
CA ASN A 526 -16.55 -12.74 -19.26
C ASN A 526 -17.14 -11.96 -18.07
N ASP A 527 -16.63 -12.16 -16.85
CA ASP A 527 -17.15 -11.48 -15.67
C ASP A 527 -16.61 -10.03 -15.60
N PRO A 528 -17.45 -8.98 -15.59
CA PRO A 528 -17.00 -7.60 -15.45
C PRO A 528 -16.26 -7.32 -14.14
N THR A 529 -16.36 -8.21 -13.13
CA THR A 529 -15.68 -8.11 -11.83
C THR A 529 -14.17 -8.43 -11.86
N VAL A 530 -13.58 -8.72 -13.04
CA VAL A 530 -12.16 -9.08 -13.19
C VAL A 530 -11.20 -8.02 -12.61
N THR A 531 -11.55 -6.74 -12.65
CA THR A 531 -10.73 -5.68 -12.02
C THR A 531 -10.76 -5.71 -10.50
N GLU A 532 -11.85 -6.19 -9.89
CA GLU A 532 -12.01 -6.31 -8.44
C GLU A 532 -11.22 -7.51 -7.92
N HIS A 533 -11.18 -8.59 -8.69
CA HIS A 533 -10.30 -9.73 -8.44
C HIS A 533 -8.82 -9.32 -8.47
N LEU A 534 -8.44 -8.37 -9.34
CA LEU A 534 -7.05 -7.96 -9.51
C LEU A 534 -6.42 -7.39 -8.23
N ALA A 535 -7.14 -6.60 -7.45
CA ALA A 535 -6.62 -6.04 -6.19
C ALA A 535 -6.38 -7.13 -5.14
N ARG A 536 -7.33 -8.06 -5.01
CA ARG A 536 -7.24 -9.21 -4.09
C ARG A 536 -6.10 -10.14 -4.50
N GLU A 537 -5.98 -10.43 -5.79
CA GLU A 537 -4.91 -11.23 -6.38
C GLU A 537 -3.55 -10.56 -6.20
N ALA A 538 -3.42 -9.27 -6.50
CA ALA A 538 -2.15 -8.56 -6.36
C ALA A 538 -1.66 -8.50 -4.91
N LEU A 539 -2.59 -8.34 -3.95
CA LEU A 539 -2.24 -8.42 -2.53
C LEU A 539 -1.84 -9.85 -2.13
N ALA A 540 -2.55 -10.87 -2.62
CA ALA A 540 -2.20 -12.27 -2.39
C ALA A 540 -0.81 -12.61 -2.96
N GLU A 541 -0.53 -12.25 -4.21
CA GLU A 541 0.79 -12.41 -4.85
C GLU A 541 1.89 -11.68 -4.05
N ALA A 542 1.61 -10.49 -3.50
CA ALA A 542 2.60 -9.78 -2.69
C ALA A 542 2.92 -10.53 -1.38
N LEU A 543 1.90 -11.10 -0.72
CA LEU A 543 2.09 -11.90 0.50
C LEU A 543 2.82 -13.22 0.20
N GLU A 544 2.49 -13.84 -0.93
CA GLU A 544 3.18 -15.01 -1.45
C GLU A 544 4.66 -14.70 -1.73
N ALA A 545 4.97 -13.56 -2.35
CA ALA A 545 6.35 -13.13 -2.58
C ALA A 545 7.18 -12.98 -1.28
N ILE A 546 6.58 -12.58 -0.15
CA ILE A 546 7.27 -12.58 1.16
C ILE A 546 7.60 -14.02 1.57
N THR A 547 6.65 -14.94 1.37
CA THR A 547 6.79 -16.36 1.69
C THR A 547 7.86 -17.02 0.83
N SER A 548 7.82 -16.80 -0.49
CA SER A 548 8.80 -17.28 -1.46
C SER A 548 10.19 -16.75 -1.12
N MET A 549 10.31 -15.46 -0.80
CA MET A 549 11.58 -14.88 -0.35
C MET A 549 12.12 -15.54 0.93
N LYS A 550 11.26 -15.84 1.91
CA LYS A 550 11.64 -16.54 3.15
C LYS A 550 12.16 -17.95 2.86
N ILE A 551 11.53 -18.68 1.94
CA ILE A 551 11.96 -20.01 1.51
C ILE A 551 13.34 -19.93 0.83
N VAL A 552 13.51 -19.05 -0.16
CA VAL A 552 14.78 -18.86 -0.88
C VAL A 552 15.91 -18.44 0.07
N VAL A 553 15.67 -17.48 0.95
CA VAL A 553 16.67 -17.07 1.96
C VAL A 553 17.06 -18.22 2.87
N THR A 554 16.13 -19.11 3.19
CA THR A 554 16.41 -20.32 3.99
C THR A 554 17.23 -21.34 3.20
N ALA A 555 16.90 -21.56 1.92
CA ALA A 555 17.66 -22.41 1.02
C ALA A 555 19.09 -21.92 0.80
N LEU A 556 19.31 -20.60 0.76
CA LEU A 556 20.63 -19.99 0.60
C LEU A 556 21.59 -20.18 1.80
N GLU A 557 21.11 -20.66 2.95
CA GLU A 557 21.99 -21.07 4.07
C GLU A 557 22.46 -22.53 3.95
N ARG A 558 21.94 -23.30 3.00
CA ARG A 558 22.42 -24.66 2.72
C ARG A 558 23.73 -24.65 1.93
N PRO A 559 24.41 -25.81 1.79
CA PRO A 559 25.57 -25.92 0.93
C PRO A 559 25.28 -25.41 -0.49
N PRO A 560 26.26 -24.76 -1.16
CA PRO A 560 26.03 -24.13 -2.46
C PRO A 560 25.58 -25.10 -3.54
N SER A 561 25.90 -26.38 -3.41
CA SER A 561 25.45 -27.45 -4.32
C SER A 561 23.94 -27.63 -4.30
N TYR A 562 23.29 -27.40 -3.16
CA TYR A 562 21.84 -27.49 -3.05
C TYR A 562 21.17 -26.41 -3.91
N MET A 563 21.60 -25.15 -3.76
CA MET A 563 21.06 -24.06 -4.58
C MET A 563 21.37 -24.25 -6.07
N LEU A 564 22.49 -24.89 -6.41
CA LEU A 564 22.82 -25.21 -7.81
C LEU A 564 21.79 -26.15 -8.42
N ASP A 565 21.42 -27.18 -7.68
CA ASP A 565 20.44 -28.17 -8.10
C ASP A 565 19.06 -27.53 -8.31
N ILE A 566 18.60 -26.73 -7.35
CA ILE A 566 17.34 -25.96 -7.46
C ILE A 566 17.34 -25.07 -8.70
N LEU A 567 18.42 -24.30 -8.93
CA LEU A 567 18.49 -23.40 -10.08
C LEU A 567 18.60 -24.14 -11.42
N GLN A 568 19.09 -25.39 -11.41
CA GLN A 568 19.14 -26.24 -12.59
C GLN A 568 17.75 -26.72 -12.96
N HIS A 569 16.96 -27.17 -11.98
CA HIS A 569 15.56 -27.54 -12.18
C HIS A 569 14.72 -26.35 -12.64
N LEU A 570 14.92 -25.17 -12.04
CA LEU A 570 14.28 -23.93 -12.49
C LEU A 570 14.60 -23.57 -13.95
N LYS A 571 15.82 -23.89 -14.42
CA LYS A 571 16.21 -23.63 -15.81
C LYS A 571 15.63 -24.66 -16.77
N ASP A 572 15.65 -25.92 -16.38
CA ASP A 572 15.30 -27.04 -17.24
C ASP A 572 13.78 -27.33 -17.21
N ASP A 573 13.04 -26.71 -16.30
CA ASP A 573 11.59 -26.87 -16.10
C ASP A 573 11.22 -28.34 -15.81
N VAL A 574 11.97 -28.94 -14.88
CA VAL A 574 11.84 -30.35 -14.48
C VAL A 574 11.28 -30.44 -13.07
N GLU A 575 10.17 -31.18 -12.92
CA GLU A 575 9.54 -31.46 -11.62
C GLU A 575 10.47 -32.24 -10.68
N MET A 576 10.54 -31.84 -9.41
CA MET A 576 11.31 -32.52 -8.37
C MET A 576 10.49 -33.59 -7.65
N GLU A 577 11.08 -34.77 -7.40
CA GLU A 577 10.43 -35.84 -6.63
C GLU A 577 10.17 -35.42 -5.16
N ASN A 578 11.01 -34.54 -4.62
CA ASN A 578 10.88 -34.03 -3.26
C ASN A 578 10.01 -32.76 -3.25
N ALA A 579 8.80 -32.86 -2.71
CA ALA A 579 7.87 -31.74 -2.55
C ALA A 579 8.48 -30.52 -1.83
N HIS A 580 9.47 -30.73 -0.95
CA HIS A 580 10.15 -29.62 -0.31
C HIS A 580 11.06 -28.85 -1.27
N ASP A 581 11.75 -29.57 -2.15
CA ASP A 581 12.65 -28.96 -3.12
C ASP A 581 11.85 -28.30 -4.24
N GLU A 582 10.72 -28.88 -4.63
CA GLU A 582 9.73 -28.26 -5.53
C GLU A 582 9.26 -26.90 -4.99
N ALA A 583 8.89 -26.83 -3.71
CA ALA A 583 8.51 -25.56 -3.08
C ALA A 583 9.63 -24.51 -3.07
N VAL A 584 10.91 -24.91 -3.16
CA VAL A 584 12.04 -23.97 -3.29
C VAL A 584 12.21 -23.52 -4.74
N VAL A 585 11.95 -24.40 -5.72
CA VAL A 585 11.93 -24.06 -7.15
C VAL A 585 10.81 -23.04 -7.43
N ASP A 586 9.57 -23.34 -7.01
CA ASP A 586 8.42 -22.43 -7.10
C ASP A 586 8.75 -21.07 -6.47
N ALA A 587 9.28 -21.11 -5.24
CA ALA A 587 9.66 -19.90 -4.53
C ALA A 587 10.77 -19.11 -5.25
N ALA A 588 11.69 -19.78 -5.94
CA ALA A 588 12.76 -19.12 -6.70
C ALA A 588 12.22 -18.48 -7.99
N GLU A 589 11.16 -19.03 -8.59
CA GLU A 589 10.46 -18.44 -9.73
C GLU A 589 9.68 -17.17 -9.32
N ASP A 590 9.00 -17.22 -8.17
CA ASP A 590 8.21 -16.10 -7.67
C ASP A 590 9.04 -14.93 -7.14
N VAL A 591 10.29 -15.18 -6.74
CA VAL A 591 11.17 -14.14 -6.23
C VAL A 591 11.60 -13.21 -7.36
N PRO A 592 11.41 -11.88 -7.20
CA PRO A 592 11.86 -10.91 -8.18
C PRO A 592 13.34 -11.07 -8.54
N ALA A 593 13.64 -11.25 -9.82
CA ALA A 593 14.95 -11.74 -10.27
C ALA A 593 16.11 -10.84 -9.81
N VAL A 594 15.91 -9.52 -9.76
CA VAL A 594 16.90 -8.56 -9.25
C VAL A 594 17.27 -8.82 -7.79
N LEU A 595 16.30 -9.22 -6.96
CA LEU A 595 16.54 -9.55 -5.56
C LEU A 595 17.26 -10.89 -5.42
N LEU A 596 16.90 -11.88 -6.24
CA LEU A 596 17.63 -13.16 -6.30
C LEU A 596 19.09 -12.94 -6.65
N TYR A 597 19.39 -12.13 -7.67
CA TYR A 597 20.76 -11.77 -8.05
C TYR A 597 21.51 -11.09 -6.90
N ARG A 598 20.85 -10.16 -6.21
CA ARG A 598 21.44 -9.45 -5.06
C ARG A 598 21.80 -10.44 -3.95
N LEU A 599 20.93 -11.39 -3.63
CA LEU A 599 21.17 -12.40 -2.60
C LEU A 599 22.30 -13.37 -2.97
N LEU A 600 22.32 -13.85 -4.21
CA LEU A 600 23.38 -14.72 -4.73
C LEU A 600 24.74 -13.99 -4.78
N ALA A 601 24.74 -12.73 -5.21
CA ALA A 601 25.93 -11.88 -5.22
C ALA A 601 26.56 -11.74 -3.82
N LYS A 602 25.73 -11.58 -2.79
CA LYS A 602 26.16 -11.53 -1.39
C LYS A 602 26.80 -12.84 -0.92
N LYS A 603 26.13 -13.97 -1.18
CA LYS A 603 26.67 -15.29 -0.83
C LYS A 603 28.00 -15.56 -1.54
N LEU A 604 28.10 -15.21 -2.82
CA LEU A 604 29.34 -15.31 -3.58
C LEU A 604 30.44 -14.43 -2.98
N ASN A 605 30.16 -13.16 -2.68
CA ASN A 605 31.12 -12.25 -2.05
C ASN A 605 31.62 -12.76 -0.70
N LYS A 606 30.74 -13.33 0.12
CA LYS A 606 31.12 -13.96 1.40
C LYS A 606 32.07 -15.14 1.18
N SER A 607 31.77 -16.03 0.22
CA SER A 607 32.63 -17.15 -0.12
C SER A 607 33.99 -16.72 -0.67
N ILE A 608 34.02 -15.65 -1.48
CA ILE A 608 35.28 -15.06 -1.97
C ILE A 608 36.10 -14.48 -0.82
N GLY A 609 35.46 -13.80 0.13
CA GLY A 609 36.11 -13.31 1.35
C GLY A 609 36.80 -14.42 2.14
N HIS A 610 36.10 -15.52 2.40
CA HIS A 610 36.67 -16.68 3.08
C HIS A 610 37.83 -17.34 2.33
N LEU A 611 37.75 -17.39 1.00
CA LEU A 611 38.84 -17.89 0.16
C LEU A 611 40.07 -16.96 0.22
N ALA A 612 39.87 -15.64 0.21
CA ALA A 612 40.97 -14.69 0.30
C ALA A 612 41.63 -14.69 1.69
N GLU A 613 40.83 -14.81 2.75
CA GLU A 613 41.31 -14.99 4.12
C GLU A 613 42.21 -16.23 4.26
N SER A 614 41.81 -17.36 3.66
CA SER A 614 42.61 -18.59 3.75
C SER A 614 43.91 -18.55 2.95
N ILE A 615 43.96 -17.75 1.88
CA ILE A 615 45.16 -17.52 1.08
C ILE A 615 46.02 -16.38 1.69
N GLY A 616 45.52 -15.65 2.70
CA GLY A 616 46.23 -14.55 3.35
C GLY A 616 46.30 -13.27 2.50
N ILE A 617 45.39 -13.09 1.54
CA ILE A 617 45.40 -11.93 0.64
C ILE A 617 44.46 -10.86 1.14
N ARG A 618 44.99 -9.65 1.35
CA ARG A 618 44.19 -8.45 1.64
C ARG A 618 43.65 -7.85 0.34
N GLY A 619 42.35 -7.54 0.32
CA GLY A 619 41.71 -6.90 -0.84
C GLY A 619 41.24 -7.89 -1.91
N ALA A 620 40.55 -8.95 -1.50
CA ALA A 620 39.93 -9.90 -2.42
C ALA A 620 39.07 -9.17 -3.49
N PRO A 621 39.08 -9.63 -4.75
CA PRO A 621 38.16 -9.10 -5.74
C PRO A 621 36.72 -9.35 -5.29
N THR A 622 35.91 -8.31 -5.20
CA THR A 622 34.48 -8.43 -4.87
C THR A 622 33.62 -8.23 -6.11
N LEU A 623 32.45 -8.85 -6.08
CA LEU A 623 31.34 -8.62 -7.02
C LEU A 623 30.71 -7.28 -6.70
N ARG A 624 30.98 -6.32 -7.57
CA ARG A 624 30.45 -4.97 -7.49
C ARG A 624 28.95 -4.98 -7.67
N SER A 625 28.26 -4.08 -6.96
CA SER A 625 26.82 -3.90 -7.17
C SER A 625 26.56 -3.24 -8.53
N PRO A 626 25.39 -3.43 -9.14
CA PRO A 626 25.04 -2.73 -10.38
C PRO A 626 25.12 -1.21 -10.25
N ALA A 627 24.76 -0.67 -9.08
CA ALA A 627 24.91 0.77 -8.78
C ALA A 627 26.37 1.23 -8.91
N GLN A 628 27.31 0.46 -8.34
CA GLN A 628 28.75 0.73 -8.43
C GLN A 628 29.27 0.65 -9.86
N VAL A 629 28.82 -0.34 -10.65
CA VAL A 629 29.23 -0.49 -12.05
C VAL A 629 28.69 0.64 -12.92
N TRP A 630 27.46 1.08 -12.67
CA TRP A 630 26.86 2.22 -13.37
C TRP A 630 27.34 3.59 -12.85
N GLY A 631 28.09 3.63 -11.75
CA GLY A 631 28.54 4.88 -11.15
C GLY A 631 27.39 5.75 -10.61
N ILE A 632 26.29 5.12 -10.17
CA ILE A 632 25.15 5.81 -9.55
C ILE A 632 25.13 5.55 -8.05
N ALA A 633 24.55 6.49 -7.29
CA ALA A 633 24.34 6.29 -5.87
C ALA A 633 23.40 5.09 -5.62
N GLU A 634 23.60 4.37 -4.53
CA GLU A 634 22.74 3.23 -4.17
C GLU A 634 21.27 3.69 -3.98
N GLU A 635 21.06 4.89 -3.44
CA GLU A 635 19.73 5.49 -3.33
C GLU A 635 19.05 5.68 -4.70
N ASP A 636 19.81 6.11 -5.71
CA ASP A 636 19.28 6.29 -7.07
C ASP A 636 19.02 4.94 -7.74
N TYR A 637 19.87 3.94 -7.48
CA TYR A 637 19.61 2.57 -7.90
C TYR A 637 18.31 2.03 -7.27
N GLU A 638 18.11 2.24 -5.97
CA GLU A 638 16.87 1.85 -5.30
C GLU A 638 15.65 2.57 -5.89
N ARG A 639 15.75 3.87 -6.20
CA ARG A 639 14.67 4.64 -6.81
C ARG A 639 14.38 4.25 -8.27
N GLN A 640 15.38 3.82 -9.03
CA GLN A 640 15.21 3.55 -10.47
C GLN A 640 14.95 2.08 -10.79
N VAL A 641 15.53 1.16 -10.01
CA VAL A 641 15.45 -0.29 -10.24
C VAL A 641 14.58 -0.96 -9.21
N LEU A 642 14.64 -0.52 -7.95
CA LEU A 642 13.91 -1.16 -6.84
C LEU A 642 12.73 -0.31 -6.34
N SER A 643 12.08 0.46 -7.21
CA SER A 643 10.94 1.29 -6.82
C SER A 643 9.64 0.50 -6.63
N ALA A 644 9.46 -0.57 -7.40
CA ALA A 644 8.29 -1.45 -7.35
C ALA A 644 8.60 -2.82 -7.97
N PHE A 645 7.76 -3.83 -7.71
CA PHE A 645 7.85 -5.18 -8.30
C PHE A 645 7.99 -5.14 -9.82
N SER A 646 7.09 -4.44 -10.52
CA SER A 646 7.07 -4.39 -11.99
C SER A 646 8.33 -3.74 -12.58
N VAL A 647 8.84 -2.68 -11.94
CA VAL A 647 10.05 -1.97 -12.38
C VAL A 647 11.28 -2.85 -12.20
N ALA A 648 11.38 -3.57 -11.08
CA ALA A 648 12.48 -4.49 -10.84
C ALA A 648 12.52 -5.61 -11.90
N GLU A 649 11.36 -6.19 -12.22
CA GLU A 649 11.22 -7.19 -13.27
C GLU A 649 11.62 -6.66 -14.66
N GLU A 650 11.16 -5.47 -15.05
CA GLU A 650 11.55 -4.84 -16.32
C GLU A 650 13.06 -4.59 -16.40
N ARG A 651 13.69 -4.27 -15.26
CA ARG A 651 15.12 -3.98 -15.17
C ARG A 651 15.99 -5.21 -14.96
N ALA A 652 15.41 -6.37 -14.65
CA ALA A 652 16.11 -7.62 -14.34
C ALA A 652 17.15 -7.97 -15.41
N ARG A 653 16.77 -7.94 -16.69
CA ARG A 653 17.70 -8.26 -17.79
C ARG A 653 18.90 -7.31 -17.87
N ARG A 654 18.72 -6.02 -17.58
CA ARG A 654 19.84 -5.05 -17.59
C ARG A 654 20.78 -5.29 -16.42
N VAL A 655 20.23 -5.57 -15.24
CA VAL A 655 21.02 -5.96 -14.07
C VAL A 655 21.78 -7.26 -14.33
N ALA A 656 21.15 -8.22 -15.00
CA ALA A 656 21.75 -9.49 -15.36
C ALA A 656 22.98 -9.33 -16.27
N LEU A 657 22.91 -8.44 -17.27
CA LEU A 657 24.05 -8.13 -18.14
C LEU A 657 25.24 -7.52 -17.38
N VAL A 658 24.97 -6.71 -16.36
CA VAL A 658 26.02 -6.15 -15.49
C VAL A 658 26.69 -7.25 -14.69
N TYR A 659 25.90 -8.10 -14.03
CA TYR A 659 26.46 -9.21 -13.26
C TYR A 659 27.21 -10.22 -14.13
N LYS A 660 26.77 -10.46 -15.37
CA LYS A 660 27.52 -11.28 -16.32
C LYS A 660 28.94 -10.75 -16.53
N ALA A 661 29.09 -9.46 -16.86
CA ALA A 661 30.40 -8.86 -17.09
C ALA A 661 31.28 -8.92 -15.83
N GLU A 662 30.68 -8.69 -14.65
CA GLU A 662 31.40 -8.76 -13.38
C GLU A 662 31.81 -10.18 -12.98
N LEU A 663 30.98 -11.20 -13.27
CA LEU A 663 31.33 -12.61 -13.03
C LEU A 663 32.53 -13.04 -13.88
N GLU A 664 32.55 -12.64 -15.16
CA GLU A 664 33.67 -12.92 -16.06
C GLU A 664 34.96 -12.23 -15.58
N ARG A 665 34.85 -10.99 -15.08
CA ARG A 665 35.98 -10.25 -14.47
C ARG A 665 36.51 -10.97 -13.24
N ILE A 666 35.65 -11.27 -12.27
CA ILE A 666 36.06 -11.88 -10.99
C ILE A 666 36.63 -13.27 -11.18
N THR A 667 36.07 -14.03 -12.11
CA THR A 667 36.61 -15.34 -12.46
C THR A 667 38.06 -15.24 -12.94
N LYS A 668 38.36 -14.26 -13.81
CA LYS A 668 39.73 -14.01 -14.29
C LYS A 668 40.64 -13.53 -13.15
N ASP A 669 40.16 -12.59 -12.33
CA ASP A 669 40.92 -12.03 -11.21
C ASP A 669 41.26 -13.10 -10.17
N LEU A 670 40.28 -13.96 -9.80
CA LEU A 670 40.49 -15.08 -8.88
C LEU A 670 41.48 -16.11 -9.45
N ALA A 671 41.39 -16.43 -10.74
CA ALA A 671 42.34 -17.35 -11.37
C ALA A 671 43.77 -16.79 -11.38
N ALA A 672 43.94 -15.48 -11.61
CA ALA A 672 45.24 -14.82 -11.52
C ALA A 672 45.77 -14.80 -10.07
N LEU A 673 44.87 -14.52 -9.12
CA LEU A 673 45.19 -14.42 -7.70
C LEU A 673 45.63 -15.77 -7.12
N VAL A 674 44.92 -16.87 -7.42
CA VAL A 674 45.30 -18.23 -7.02
C VAL A 674 46.62 -18.67 -7.65
N LYS A 675 46.93 -18.23 -8.88
CA LYS A 675 48.26 -18.50 -9.49
C LYS A 675 49.38 -17.73 -8.79
N SER A 676 49.12 -16.51 -8.35
CA SER A 676 50.13 -15.63 -7.75
C SER A 676 50.44 -15.92 -6.28
N SER A 677 49.51 -16.52 -5.54
CA SER A 677 49.61 -16.65 -4.08
C SER A 677 50.66 -17.66 -3.59
N GLY A 678 51.10 -18.59 -4.45
CA GLY A 678 52.00 -19.70 -4.09
C GLY A 678 51.44 -20.69 -3.06
N HIS A 679 50.35 -20.34 -2.38
CA HIS A 679 49.62 -21.17 -1.42
C HIS A 679 48.39 -21.75 -2.10
N ALA A 680 48.29 -23.07 -2.11
CA ALA A 680 47.10 -23.76 -2.59
C ALA A 680 45.95 -23.53 -1.59
N PRO A 681 44.86 -22.82 -1.96
CA PRO A 681 43.68 -22.77 -1.11
C PRO A 681 43.13 -24.17 -0.89
N SER A 682 42.44 -24.36 0.23
CA SER A 682 41.66 -25.59 0.47
C SER A 682 40.71 -25.84 -0.70
N ASP A 683 40.73 -27.06 -1.23
CA ASP A 683 39.89 -27.47 -2.36
C ASP A 683 38.41 -27.21 -2.07
N LEU A 684 37.98 -27.41 -0.82
CA LEU A 684 36.61 -27.14 -0.36
C LEU A 684 36.20 -25.67 -0.55
N GLN A 685 37.09 -24.72 -0.29
CA GLN A 685 36.79 -23.29 -0.45
C GLN A 685 36.78 -22.88 -1.92
N ARG A 686 37.70 -23.44 -2.71
CA ARG A 686 37.73 -23.24 -4.16
C ARG A 686 36.45 -23.77 -4.82
N ASP A 687 36.03 -24.97 -4.44
CA ASP A 687 34.81 -25.59 -4.95
C ASP A 687 33.56 -24.83 -4.52
N ALA A 688 33.51 -24.32 -3.29
CA ALA A 688 32.41 -23.49 -2.83
C ALA A 688 32.26 -22.21 -3.67
N VAL A 689 33.36 -21.49 -3.93
CA VAL A 689 33.35 -20.29 -4.80
C VAL A 689 32.94 -20.64 -6.22
N LYS A 690 33.51 -21.71 -6.79
CA LYS A 690 33.15 -22.19 -8.13
C LYS A 690 31.67 -22.52 -8.24
N THR A 691 31.10 -23.15 -7.21
CA THR A 691 29.69 -23.51 -7.16
C THR A 691 28.80 -22.27 -7.07
N TRP A 692 29.15 -21.26 -6.26
CA TRP A 692 28.39 -20.00 -6.21
C TRP A 692 28.47 -19.19 -7.51
N ILE A 693 29.60 -19.22 -8.23
CA ILE A 693 29.71 -18.63 -9.57
C ILE A 693 28.74 -19.33 -10.54
N LYS A 694 28.65 -20.67 -10.48
CA LYS A 694 27.68 -21.44 -11.27
C LYS A 694 26.25 -21.09 -10.89
N ASN A 695 25.91 -20.99 -9.59
CA ASN A 695 24.58 -20.58 -9.11
C ASN A 695 24.19 -19.23 -9.71
N MET A 696 25.07 -18.23 -9.61
CA MET A 696 24.80 -16.91 -10.17
C MET A 696 24.59 -16.98 -11.69
N ASN A 697 25.47 -17.69 -12.42
CA ASN A 697 25.33 -17.84 -13.87
C ASN A 697 24.02 -18.53 -14.27
N LEU A 698 23.61 -19.54 -13.51
CA LEU A 698 22.40 -20.30 -13.77
C LEU A 698 21.14 -19.48 -13.51
N ALA A 699 21.12 -18.71 -12.42
CA ALA A 699 20.05 -17.76 -12.13
C ALA A 699 19.91 -16.68 -13.22
N LEU A 700 21.03 -16.14 -13.72
CA LEU A 700 21.01 -15.17 -14.84
C LEU A 700 20.45 -15.81 -16.13
N ALA A 701 20.76 -17.09 -16.36
CA ALA A 701 20.31 -17.82 -17.54
C ALA A 701 18.82 -18.16 -17.45
N SER A 702 18.33 -18.69 -16.32
CA SER A 702 16.93 -19.09 -16.15
C SER A 702 15.98 -17.89 -16.17
N THR A 703 16.30 -16.84 -15.41
CA THR A 703 15.37 -15.71 -15.22
C THR A 703 15.47 -14.60 -16.27
N ALA A 704 16.63 -14.44 -16.94
CA ALA A 704 16.85 -13.36 -17.92
C ALA A 704 17.38 -13.83 -19.28
N GLY A 705 17.63 -15.12 -19.48
CA GLY A 705 18.23 -15.66 -20.70
C GLY A 705 19.68 -15.19 -20.91
N VAL A 706 20.39 -14.79 -19.85
CA VAL A 706 21.76 -14.28 -19.93
C VAL A 706 22.73 -15.33 -19.39
N SER A 707 23.53 -15.94 -20.27
CA SER A 707 24.56 -16.91 -19.90
C SER A 707 25.98 -16.33 -20.06
N CYS A 708 26.86 -16.65 -19.13
CA CYS A 708 28.29 -16.30 -19.13
C CYS A 708 29.12 -17.49 -19.60
N VAL A 709 30.21 -17.20 -20.32
CA VAL A 709 31.21 -18.23 -20.64
C VAL A 709 32.20 -18.26 -19.49
N LEU A 710 32.09 -19.27 -18.64
CA LEU A 710 32.98 -19.43 -17.49
C LEU A 710 34.26 -20.17 -17.93
N PRO A 711 35.46 -19.56 -17.82
CA PRO A 711 36.71 -20.14 -18.32
C PRO A 711 37.33 -21.21 -17.38
N PHE A 712 36.51 -22.05 -16.74
CA PHE A 712 36.95 -23.01 -15.71
C PHE A 712 37.02 -24.45 -16.17
#